data_AF-Q0IIM8-F1
#
_entry.id   AF-Q0IIM8-F1
#
_cell.length_a   1.000
_cell.length_b   1.000
_cell.length_c   1.000
_cell.angle_alpha   90.00
_cell.angle_beta   90.00
_cell.angle_gamma   90.00
#
_symmetry.space_group_name_H-M   'P 1'
#
loop_
_entity.id
_entity.type
_entity.pdbx_description
1 polymer ?
#
loop_
_entity_poly.entity_id
_entity_poly.type
_entity_poly.pdbx_seq_one_letter_code
_entity_poly.pdbx_strand_id
1 'polypeptide(L)'
;MWLKPEEVLLKNALKLWLMERSNDYFVLQRRRGYGEEGGGGLTGLLVGTLDSVLDSTAKVAPFRILHQTPDSQVYLSIACGANREEITKHWDWLEQNIMKTLSVFDSNEDITNFVQGKIRGLIAEEGKHCFAKEDDPEKFREALLKFEKCFGLPEKEKLVTYYSCSYWKGRVPCQGWLYLSTNFLSFYSFLLGSEIKLIISWDEVSKLEKTSNVILTESIHVCSQGENHYFSMFLHINQTYLLMEQLANYAIRRLFDKETFDNDPVLYNPLQITKRGLENRAHSEQFNAFFRLPKGESLKEVHECFLWVPFSHFNTHGKMCISENYICFASQDGNQCSVIIPLREVLAIDKTNDSSKSVIISIKGKTAFRFHEVKDFEQLVAKLRLRCGAASTQYHDISTELAISSESTEPSDNFEVQSLTSQRECSKTVNTEALMTVFHPQNLETLNSKMLKEKMKEQSWKILFAECGRGVSMFRTKKTRDLVVRGIPETLRGELWMLFSGAVNDMATNPDYYTEVVEQSLGTCNLATEEIERDLRRSLPEHPAFQSDTGISALRRVLTAYAYRNPKIGYCQAMNILTSVLLLYAKEEEAFWLLVAVCERMLPDYFNRRIIGALVDQAVFEELIRDHLPQLTEHMTDMTFFSSVSLSWFLTLFISVLPIESAVNVVDCFFYDGIKAILQLGLAILDYNLDKLLTCKDDAEAVTALNRFFDNVTNKDSPLPSNVQQGSNVSDEKTSHTRVDITDLIRESNEKYGNIRYEDIHSMRCRNRLYVIQTLEETTKQNVLRVVSQDVKLSLQELDELYVIFKKELFLSCYWCLGCPVLKHHDPSLPYLEQYQIDCQQFRALYHLLSPWAHSANKDSLALWTFRLLDENSDCLINFKEFSSAIDIMYNGSFTEKLKLLFKLHIPPAYTEVKSKDASKGDELSKEELLYFSQLHVSKPANEKEAESAKHSPEKGKGKIDIQAYLSQWQDELFKKEENIKDLPRMNQSQFIQFSKTLYNLFHEDPEEESLYQAIAVVTSLLLRMEEVGRKLHSPTSSAKGFSGTVCGSGGPSEEKTGSHLEKDPCSFREEPQWSFAFEQILASLLNEPALVRFFEKPIDVKAKLENARISQLRSRTKM
;
A
#
# COMPACT_ATOMS: atom_id res chain seq x y z
N MET A 1 34.48 14.08 8.18
CA MET A 1 34.43 14.12 6.70
C MET A 1 35.30 15.26 6.19
N TRP A 2 35.86 15.13 4.98
CA TRP A 2 36.45 16.27 4.28
C TRP A 2 35.39 17.28 3.84
N LEU A 3 35.81 18.52 3.61
CA LEU A 3 34.97 19.62 3.13
C LEU A 3 35.58 20.24 1.88
N LYS A 4 34.71 20.69 0.97
CA LYS A 4 35.12 21.54 -0.16
C LYS A 4 35.84 22.77 0.41
N PRO A 5 37.06 23.10 -0.05
CA PRO A 5 37.79 24.25 0.48
C PRO A 5 37.03 25.56 0.24
N GLU A 6 36.49 26.14 1.32
CA GLU A 6 35.73 27.39 1.33
C GLU A 6 36.38 28.40 2.29
N GLU A 7 36.40 29.68 1.91
CA GLU A 7 37.03 30.75 2.69
C GLU A 7 36.26 31.09 3.98
N VAL A 8 36.99 31.20 5.09
CA VAL A 8 36.45 31.53 6.41
C VAL A 8 36.95 32.88 6.87
N LEU A 9 36.05 33.87 6.94
CA LEU A 9 36.34 35.18 7.50
C LEU A 9 36.61 35.10 9.02
N LEU A 10 37.88 35.08 9.40
CA LEU A 10 38.31 34.99 10.80
C LEU A 10 38.20 36.32 11.59
N LYS A 11 37.66 37.39 10.97
CA LYS A 11 37.30 38.66 11.63
C LYS A 11 36.03 38.51 12.48
N ASN A 12 36.15 37.86 13.64
CA ASN A 12 35.04 37.69 14.58
C ASN A 12 35.44 38.09 16.01
N ALA A 13 34.86 39.20 16.51
CA ALA A 13 35.17 39.79 17.82
C ALA A 13 34.74 38.93 19.04
N LEU A 14 34.15 37.76 18.80
CA LEU A 14 33.40 36.97 19.77
C LEU A 14 34.15 35.74 20.31
N LYS A 15 35.31 35.37 19.73
CA LYS A 15 36.12 34.19 20.13
C LYS A 15 35.28 32.90 20.33
N LEU A 16 34.52 32.54 19.29
CA LEU A 16 33.59 31.39 19.25
C LEU A 16 34.28 30.02 19.10
N TRP A 17 35.52 30.02 18.60
CA TRP A 17 36.33 28.83 18.35
C TRP A 17 37.55 28.83 19.25
N LEU A 18 37.86 27.67 19.83
CA LEU A 18 39.09 27.39 20.57
C LEU A 18 40.04 26.62 19.66
N MET A 19 41.34 26.92 19.71
CA MET A 19 42.37 26.16 19.01
C MET A 19 42.75 24.93 19.85
N GLU A 20 42.79 23.74 19.24
CA GLU A 20 43.18 22.47 19.88
C GLU A 20 44.56 22.00 19.42
N ARG A 21 44.89 22.18 18.13
CA ARG A 21 46.20 21.90 17.52
C ARG A 21 46.48 22.89 16.38
N SER A 22 47.75 23.10 16.06
CA SER A 22 48.20 23.89 14.91
C SER A 22 49.58 23.42 14.44
N ASN A 23 49.83 23.53 13.14
CA ASN A 23 51.16 23.46 12.51
C ASN A 23 51.25 24.55 11.42
N ASP A 24 52.34 24.60 10.67
CA ASP A 24 52.64 25.69 9.70
C ASP A 24 51.57 25.85 8.60
N TYR A 25 50.76 24.82 8.35
CA TYR A 25 49.79 24.78 7.26
C TYR A 25 48.33 24.50 7.69
N PHE A 26 48.10 24.04 8.92
CA PHE A 26 46.79 23.56 9.37
C PHE A 26 46.47 23.95 10.83
N VAL A 27 45.19 24.25 11.10
CA VAL A 27 44.70 24.63 12.42
C VAL A 27 43.43 23.82 12.76
N LEU A 28 43.49 23.02 13.84
CA LEU A 28 42.35 22.28 14.37
C LEU A 28 41.64 23.11 15.45
N GLN A 29 40.33 23.29 15.30
CA GLN A 29 39.52 24.11 16.20
C GLN A 29 38.31 23.34 16.76
N ARG A 30 38.02 23.53 18.05
CA ARG A 30 36.79 23.09 18.75
C ARG A 30 35.84 24.27 18.95
N ARG A 31 34.53 24.06 18.80
CA ARG A 31 33.50 25.08 19.10
C ARG A 31 33.39 25.26 20.62
N ARG A 32 33.41 26.50 21.08
CA ARG A 32 33.42 26.84 22.52
C ARG A 32 32.11 26.40 23.19
N GLY A 33 32.22 25.72 24.33
CA GLY A 33 31.08 25.15 25.06
C GLY A 33 30.72 23.70 24.69
N TYR A 34 31.44 23.05 23.77
CA TYR A 34 31.27 21.61 23.49
C TYR A 34 32.25 20.76 24.31
N GLY A 35 31.74 19.84 25.13
CA GLY A 35 32.55 18.82 25.82
C GLY A 35 33.32 19.29 27.06
N GLU A 36 32.78 20.24 27.83
CA GLU A 36 33.31 20.59 29.16
C GLU A 36 32.48 19.93 30.27
N GLU A 37 33.14 19.13 31.12
CA GLU A 37 32.54 18.40 32.24
C GLU A 37 32.19 19.34 33.41
N GLY A 38 31.19 20.18 33.19
CA GLY A 38 30.75 21.20 34.14
C GLY A 38 29.76 22.16 33.50
N GLY A 39 28.46 21.86 33.60
CA GLY A 39 27.42 22.73 33.04
C GLY A 39 27.33 24.06 33.79
N GLY A 40 27.62 25.18 33.12
CA GLY A 40 27.41 26.51 33.70
C GLY A 40 28.03 27.66 32.92
N GLY A 41 27.20 28.44 32.20
CA GLY A 41 27.66 29.70 31.61
C GLY A 41 26.64 30.36 30.68
N LEU A 42 26.23 31.60 31.00
CA LEU A 42 25.41 32.47 30.14
C LEU A 42 26.02 32.66 28.73
N THR A 43 27.36 32.56 28.65
CA THR A 43 28.13 32.58 27.40
C THR A 43 27.73 31.49 26.41
N GLY A 44 27.47 30.26 26.86
CA GLY A 44 27.07 29.16 25.97
C GLY A 44 25.69 29.39 25.34
N LEU A 45 24.76 29.93 26.13
CA LEU A 45 23.40 30.26 25.68
C LEU A 45 23.40 31.41 24.65
N LEU A 46 24.22 32.43 24.90
CA LEU A 46 24.39 33.58 23.99
C LEU A 46 25.00 33.16 22.64
N VAL A 47 25.97 32.25 22.62
CA VAL A 47 26.58 31.75 21.37
C VAL A 47 25.54 31.07 20.48
N GLY A 48 24.79 30.09 21.01
CA GLY A 48 23.77 29.38 20.22
C GLY A 48 22.59 30.26 19.81
N THR A 49 22.34 31.38 20.51
CA THR A 49 21.37 32.39 20.09
C THR A 49 21.91 33.20 18.90
N LEU A 50 23.17 33.66 18.96
CA LEU A 50 23.79 34.43 17.88
C LEU A 50 23.98 33.61 16.60
N ASP A 51 24.32 32.33 16.76
CA ASP A 51 24.45 31.34 15.70
C ASP A 51 23.15 31.15 14.86
N SER A 52 21.99 31.54 15.41
CA SER A 52 20.69 31.47 14.71
C SER A 52 20.31 32.74 13.92
N VAL A 53 21.07 33.84 14.09
CA VAL A 53 20.71 35.19 13.58
C VAL A 53 21.67 35.69 12.49
N LEU A 54 22.95 35.28 12.52
CA LEU A 54 24.00 35.92 11.70
C LEU A 54 24.54 35.09 10.53
N ASP A 55 24.27 33.78 10.44
CA ASP A 55 24.82 32.95 9.38
C ASP A 55 23.86 31.82 8.96
N SER A 56 23.64 31.64 7.66
CA SER A 56 22.65 30.69 7.10
C SER A 56 23.15 29.22 7.07
N THR A 57 24.12 28.90 7.93
CA THR A 57 24.95 27.68 7.88
C THR A 57 24.94 26.92 9.22
N ALA A 58 23.76 26.75 9.82
CA ALA A 58 23.49 26.17 11.15
C ALA A 58 23.83 24.65 11.33
N LYS A 59 24.92 24.16 10.71
CA LYS A 59 25.48 22.80 10.81
C LYS A 59 27.02 22.80 10.73
N VAL A 60 27.72 23.68 11.47
CA VAL A 60 29.18 23.51 11.67
C VAL A 60 29.41 22.53 12.83
N ALA A 61 29.96 21.36 12.51
CA ALA A 61 30.29 20.32 13.47
C ALA A 61 31.23 20.86 14.58
N PRO A 62 31.20 20.29 15.80
CA PRO A 62 31.94 20.81 16.95
C PRO A 62 33.45 20.86 16.75
N PHE A 63 34.01 20.12 15.80
CA PHE A 63 35.41 20.22 15.40
C PHE A 63 35.57 20.52 13.91
N ARG A 64 36.57 21.34 13.56
CA ARG A 64 36.97 21.62 12.17
C ARG A 64 38.50 21.71 12.02
N ILE A 65 39.00 21.44 10.82
CA ILE A 65 40.36 21.75 10.41
C ILE A 65 40.32 22.83 9.32
N LEU A 66 41.11 23.89 9.53
CA LEU A 66 41.37 24.93 8.55
C LEU A 66 42.76 24.73 7.94
N HIS A 67 42.91 25.06 6.66
CA HIS A 67 44.20 25.28 6.01
C HIS A 67 44.54 26.79 6.02
N GLN A 68 45.83 27.09 6.22
CA GLN A 68 46.44 28.41 6.14
C GLN A 68 47.82 28.27 5.49
N THR A 69 48.38 29.36 4.96
CA THR A 69 49.83 29.50 4.67
C THR A 69 50.41 30.67 5.48
N PRO A 70 51.70 30.68 5.84
CA PRO A 70 52.26 31.60 6.85
C PRO A 70 51.98 33.09 6.60
N ASP A 71 52.03 33.55 5.34
CA ASP A 71 51.78 34.94 4.95
C ASP A 71 50.30 35.26 4.66
N SER A 72 49.43 34.24 4.67
CA SER A 72 48.01 34.39 4.33
C SER A 72 47.14 34.76 5.53
N GLN A 73 46.28 35.76 5.33
CA GLN A 73 45.16 36.06 6.23
C GLN A 73 43.86 35.31 5.86
N VAL A 74 43.86 34.57 4.75
CA VAL A 74 42.74 33.75 4.27
C VAL A 74 42.91 32.32 4.80
N TYR A 75 41.83 31.79 5.36
CA TYR A 75 41.75 30.44 5.90
C TYR A 75 40.71 29.63 5.11
N LEU A 76 41.04 28.40 4.71
CA LEU A 76 40.13 27.50 4.00
C LEU A 76 39.63 26.40 4.93
N SER A 77 38.32 26.20 5.05
CA SER A 77 37.76 25.06 5.79
C SER A 77 37.89 23.78 4.98
N ILE A 78 38.60 22.76 5.48
CA ILE A 78 38.94 21.55 4.71
C ILE A 78 38.43 20.24 5.31
N ALA A 79 38.05 20.20 6.59
CA ALA A 79 37.44 19.03 7.22
C ALA A 79 36.60 19.39 8.45
N CYS A 80 35.63 18.56 8.80
CA CYS A 80 34.87 18.66 10.05
C CYS A 80 34.55 17.30 10.67
N GLY A 81 34.30 17.29 11.98
CA GLY A 81 34.05 16.07 12.75
C GLY A 81 33.05 16.28 13.89
N ALA A 82 32.20 15.26 14.12
CA ALA A 82 31.18 15.26 15.17
C ALA A 82 31.76 14.98 16.56
N ASN A 83 32.89 14.28 16.63
CA ASN A 83 33.63 14.00 17.86
C ASN A 83 35.14 14.17 17.64
N ARG A 84 35.91 14.07 18.74
CA ARG A 84 37.37 14.28 18.71
C ARG A 84 38.08 13.23 17.87
N GLU A 85 37.66 11.97 17.97
CA GLU A 85 38.25 10.84 17.24
C GLU A 85 38.13 10.99 15.73
N GLU A 86 36.95 11.40 15.23
CA GLU A 86 36.73 11.65 13.81
C GLU A 86 37.69 12.71 13.30
N ILE A 87 37.76 13.89 13.94
CA ILE A 87 38.62 14.97 13.44
C ILE A 87 40.12 14.63 13.58
N THR A 88 40.51 13.89 14.62
CA THR A 88 41.90 13.44 14.80
C THR A 88 42.34 12.50 13.68
N LYS A 89 41.47 11.59 13.19
CA LYS A 89 41.79 10.75 12.01
C LYS A 89 42.09 11.59 10.76
N HIS A 90 41.40 12.72 10.55
CA HIS A 90 41.68 13.63 9.42
C HIS A 90 42.99 14.40 9.64
N TRP A 91 43.26 14.85 10.87
CA TRP A 91 44.49 15.54 11.25
C TRP A 91 45.73 14.65 11.05
N ASP A 92 45.71 13.46 11.63
CA ASP A 92 46.85 12.53 11.58
C ASP A 92 47.11 12.08 10.12
N TRP A 93 46.07 12.00 9.28
CA TRP A 93 46.21 11.76 7.85
C TRP A 93 46.94 12.91 7.12
N LEU A 94 46.63 14.18 7.43
CA LEU A 94 47.33 15.34 6.86
C LEU A 94 48.81 15.36 7.25
N GLU A 95 49.13 15.07 8.51
CA GLU A 95 50.51 15.00 8.99
C GLU A 95 51.32 13.91 8.29
N GLN A 96 50.73 12.73 8.09
CA GLN A 96 51.42 11.59 7.46
C GLN A 96 51.56 11.74 5.93
N ASN A 97 50.55 12.27 5.24
CA ASN A 97 50.44 12.19 3.77
C ASN A 97 50.70 13.51 3.03
N ILE A 98 50.61 14.67 3.70
CA ILE A 98 50.71 15.98 3.04
C ILE A 98 51.90 16.82 3.55
N MET A 99 52.17 16.87 4.86
CA MET A 99 53.15 17.82 5.44
C MET A 99 54.54 17.77 4.78
N LYS A 100 55.06 16.56 4.48
CA LYS A 100 56.37 16.37 3.82
C LYS A 100 56.43 16.88 2.37
N THR A 101 55.28 17.06 1.73
CA THR A 101 55.17 17.58 0.36
C THR A 101 54.97 19.09 0.35
N LEU A 102 54.30 19.66 1.36
CA LEU A 102 54.13 21.12 1.45
C LEU A 102 55.46 21.86 1.61
N SER A 103 56.40 21.29 2.36
CA SER A 103 57.77 21.81 2.53
C SER A 103 58.67 21.72 1.28
N VAL A 104 58.13 21.40 0.10
CA VAL A 104 58.84 21.32 -1.19
C VAL A 104 58.44 22.47 -2.13
N PHE A 105 57.38 23.23 -1.80
CA PHE A 105 56.91 24.35 -2.61
C PHE A 105 57.43 25.68 -2.08
N ASP A 106 58.04 26.49 -2.96
CA ASP A 106 58.53 27.84 -2.63
C ASP A 106 57.42 28.92 -2.61
N SER A 107 56.18 28.56 -2.99
CA SER A 107 55.05 29.48 -3.18
C SER A 107 53.84 29.12 -2.32
N ASN A 108 53.35 30.10 -1.56
CA ASN A 108 52.10 30.00 -0.79
C ASN A 108 50.88 29.69 -1.69
N GLU A 109 50.90 30.11 -2.95
CA GLU A 109 49.82 29.83 -3.91
C GLU A 109 49.86 28.35 -4.36
N ASP A 110 51.04 27.81 -4.65
CA ASP A 110 51.20 26.40 -5.03
C ASP A 110 50.85 25.46 -3.87
N ILE A 111 51.25 25.80 -2.63
CA ILE A 111 50.84 25.10 -1.41
C ILE A 111 49.32 25.06 -1.30
N THR A 112 48.66 26.21 -1.47
CA THR A 112 47.20 26.32 -1.39
C THR A 112 46.52 25.51 -2.49
N ASN A 113 47.01 25.59 -3.73
CA ASN A 113 46.49 24.86 -4.89
C ASN A 113 46.67 23.34 -4.73
N PHE A 114 47.82 22.89 -4.23
CA PHE A 114 48.09 21.48 -3.94
C PHE A 114 47.15 20.94 -2.87
N VAL A 115 46.96 21.66 -1.75
CA VAL A 115 46.02 21.27 -0.69
C VAL A 115 44.59 21.24 -1.25
N GLN A 116 44.15 22.28 -1.97
CA GLN A 116 42.81 22.27 -2.58
C GLN A 116 42.60 21.09 -3.53
N GLY A 117 43.59 20.78 -4.38
CA GLY A 117 43.56 19.65 -5.30
C GLY A 117 43.48 18.30 -4.58
N LYS A 118 44.32 18.09 -3.57
CA LYS A 118 44.35 16.81 -2.83
C LYS A 118 43.09 16.60 -1.98
N ILE A 119 42.55 17.65 -1.35
CA ILE A 119 41.28 17.59 -0.61
C ILE A 119 40.11 17.29 -1.55
N ARG A 120 40.04 17.93 -2.73
CA ARG A 120 39.05 17.59 -3.78
C ARG A 120 39.18 16.13 -4.25
N GLY A 121 40.41 15.61 -4.35
CA GLY A 121 40.68 14.21 -4.63
C GLY A 121 40.10 13.25 -3.59
N LEU A 122 40.36 13.50 -2.30
CA LEU A 122 39.82 12.67 -1.19
C LEU A 122 38.28 12.70 -1.17
N ILE A 123 37.68 13.86 -1.42
CA ILE A 123 36.23 14.05 -1.51
C ILE A 123 35.61 13.25 -2.66
N ALA A 124 36.38 12.96 -3.72
CA ALA A 124 35.97 12.07 -4.82
C ALA A 124 36.24 10.59 -4.50
N GLU A 125 37.34 10.27 -3.79
CA GLU A 125 37.65 8.90 -3.34
C GLU A 125 36.61 8.39 -2.31
N GLU A 126 36.25 9.19 -1.30
CA GLU A 126 35.14 8.89 -0.39
C GLU A 126 33.79 8.74 -1.13
N GLY A 127 33.64 9.38 -2.30
CA GLY A 127 32.42 9.30 -3.10
C GLY A 127 32.20 7.97 -3.82
N LYS A 128 33.26 7.20 -4.09
CA LYS A 128 33.19 5.97 -4.93
C LYS A 128 32.48 4.78 -4.28
N HIS A 129 32.17 4.87 -2.98
CA HIS A 129 31.45 3.84 -2.25
C HIS A 129 29.94 4.12 -2.08
N CYS A 130 29.45 5.30 -2.46
CA CYS A 130 28.02 5.63 -2.41
C CYS A 130 27.35 5.40 -3.77
N PHE A 131 26.11 4.89 -3.79
CA PHE A 131 25.31 4.67 -5.01
C PHE A 131 24.79 5.96 -5.70
N ALA A 132 25.34 7.12 -5.36
CA ALA A 132 25.06 8.38 -6.07
C ALA A 132 25.66 8.33 -7.48
N LYS A 133 24.98 8.90 -8.46
CA LYS A 133 25.54 9.06 -9.82
C LYS A 133 26.51 10.24 -9.84
N GLU A 134 27.47 10.23 -10.76
CA GLU A 134 28.38 11.37 -10.95
C GLU A 134 27.63 12.67 -11.35
N ASP A 135 26.40 12.56 -11.85
CA ASP A 135 25.48 13.67 -12.14
C ASP A 135 24.81 14.30 -10.89
N ASP A 136 24.82 13.64 -9.72
CA ASP A 136 24.09 14.13 -8.54
C ASP A 136 24.78 15.36 -7.92
N PRO A 137 24.07 16.48 -7.66
CA PRO A 137 24.68 17.71 -7.17
C PRO A 137 25.45 17.49 -5.85
N GLU A 138 26.64 18.11 -5.71
CA GLU A 138 27.52 17.96 -4.53
C GLU A 138 26.77 18.05 -3.19
N LYS A 139 25.85 19.02 -3.08
CA LYS A 139 25.03 19.26 -1.88
C LYS A 139 24.08 18.10 -1.54
N PHE A 140 23.59 17.36 -2.53
CA PHE A 140 22.77 16.16 -2.33
C PHE A 140 23.64 15.00 -1.82
N ARG A 141 24.84 14.80 -2.38
CA ARG A 141 25.78 13.77 -1.87
C ARG A 141 26.22 14.06 -0.43
N GLU A 142 26.45 15.32 -0.08
CA GLU A 142 26.66 15.72 1.32
C GLU A 142 25.44 15.42 2.21
N ALA A 143 24.21 15.60 1.71
CA ALA A 143 23.01 15.31 2.46
C ALA A 143 22.80 13.80 2.66
N LEU A 144 23.14 12.98 1.65
CA LEU A 144 23.13 11.52 1.71
C LEU A 144 24.09 10.99 2.78
N LEU A 145 25.36 11.39 2.74
CA LEU A 145 26.36 11.03 3.77
C LEU A 145 25.94 11.45 5.19
N LYS A 146 25.23 12.58 5.31
CA LYS A 146 24.67 13.05 6.59
C LYS A 146 23.44 12.21 7.00
N PHE A 147 22.59 11.79 6.07
CA PHE A 147 21.44 10.91 6.32
C PHE A 147 21.88 9.54 6.83
N GLU A 148 22.74 8.84 6.08
CA GLU A 148 23.29 7.53 6.42
C GLU A 148 23.89 7.53 7.84
N LYS A 149 24.81 8.48 8.11
CA LYS A 149 25.52 8.63 9.39
C LYS A 149 24.61 9.05 10.56
N CYS A 150 23.49 9.75 10.31
CA CYS A 150 22.62 10.24 11.39
C CYS A 150 21.58 9.21 11.85
N PHE A 151 21.07 8.36 10.94
CA PHE A 151 19.90 7.53 11.21
C PHE A 151 20.20 6.02 11.30
N GLY A 152 21.30 5.53 10.72
CA GLY A 152 21.69 4.12 10.82
C GLY A 152 20.67 3.16 10.17
N LEU A 153 20.04 3.61 9.08
CA LEU A 153 19.16 2.81 8.23
C LEU A 153 20.01 1.89 7.32
N PRO A 154 19.50 0.75 6.84
CA PRO A 154 20.25 -0.13 5.94
C PRO A 154 20.68 0.59 4.66
N GLU A 155 21.83 0.23 4.08
CA GLU A 155 22.40 0.87 2.86
C GLU A 155 21.47 0.82 1.63
N LYS A 156 20.45 -0.04 1.66
CA LYS A 156 19.40 -0.17 0.66
C LYS A 156 18.33 0.94 0.77
N GLU A 157 18.29 1.71 1.85
CA GLU A 157 17.28 2.76 2.07
C GLU A 157 17.62 4.04 1.31
N LYS A 158 16.82 4.34 0.28
CA LYS A 158 17.10 5.43 -0.63
C LYS A 158 16.55 6.77 -0.16
N LEU A 159 17.44 7.75 0.01
CA LEU A 159 17.07 9.15 0.14
C LEU A 159 16.45 9.67 -1.17
N VAL A 160 15.21 10.18 -1.10
CA VAL A 160 14.45 10.70 -2.25
C VAL A 160 14.66 12.22 -2.37
N THR A 161 14.63 12.96 -1.26
CA THR A 161 14.97 14.38 -1.20
C THR A 161 15.20 14.86 0.25
N TYR A 162 15.63 16.10 0.44
CA TYR A 162 15.84 16.69 1.76
C TYR A 162 15.52 18.20 1.77
N TYR A 163 15.12 18.72 2.91
CA TYR A 163 14.67 20.11 3.10
C TYR A 163 15.20 20.69 4.42
N SER A 164 15.55 21.98 4.43
CA SER A 164 15.77 22.75 5.66
C SER A 164 14.42 23.17 6.23
N CYS A 165 14.20 22.99 7.54
CA CYS A 165 12.94 23.33 8.22
C CYS A 165 13.13 23.43 9.74
N SER A 166 12.13 23.98 10.43
CA SER A 166 12.06 23.99 11.90
C SER A 166 10.99 23.02 12.40
N TYR A 167 11.40 22.06 13.23
CA TYR A 167 10.52 21.13 13.95
C TYR A 167 10.09 21.75 15.29
N TRP A 168 8.79 21.74 15.60
CA TRP A 168 8.28 22.29 16.86
C TRP A 168 8.20 21.23 17.96
N LYS A 169 9.07 21.35 18.98
CA LYS A 169 8.92 20.59 20.23
C LYS A 169 8.13 21.44 21.22
N GLY A 170 6.80 21.33 21.16
CA GLY A 170 5.89 22.23 21.86
C GLY A 170 5.98 23.65 21.29
N ARG A 171 6.30 24.65 22.13
CA ARG A 171 6.44 26.06 21.70
C ARG A 171 7.84 26.44 21.22
N VAL A 172 8.80 25.52 21.18
CA VAL A 172 10.19 25.80 20.77
C VAL A 172 10.46 25.24 19.37
N PRO A 173 10.84 26.09 18.39
CA PRO A 173 11.27 25.62 17.09
C PRO A 173 12.74 25.18 17.12
N CYS A 174 13.00 23.92 16.80
CA CYS A 174 14.33 23.37 16.62
C CYS A 174 14.65 23.36 15.12
N GLN A 175 15.51 24.28 14.68
CA GLN A 175 15.96 24.34 13.29
C GLN A 175 16.78 23.09 12.95
N GLY A 176 16.50 22.46 11.81
CA GLY A 176 17.14 21.24 11.39
C GLY A 176 16.88 20.90 9.93
N TRP A 177 16.98 19.61 9.62
CA TRP A 177 16.85 19.12 8.26
C TRP A 177 15.94 17.89 8.24
N LEU A 178 14.91 17.97 7.40
CA LEU A 178 14.00 16.89 7.06
C LEU A 178 14.58 16.12 5.86
N TYR A 179 14.59 14.80 5.97
CA TYR A 179 15.05 13.85 4.97
C TYR A 179 13.86 12.95 4.64
N LEU A 180 13.50 12.88 3.36
CA LEU A 180 12.42 12.04 2.87
C LEU A 180 13.07 10.89 2.10
N SER A 181 12.97 9.67 2.62
CA SER A 181 13.43 8.44 1.97
C SER A 181 12.23 7.62 1.47
N THR A 182 12.49 6.55 0.74
CA THR A 182 11.44 5.70 0.17
C THR A 182 10.49 5.14 1.23
N ASN A 183 10.99 4.74 2.39
CA ASN A 183 10.21 4.09 3.44
C ASN A 183 10.04 4.95 4.72
N PHE A 184 10.81 6.04 4.88
CA PHE A 184 10.79 6.85 6.11
C PHE A 184 10.76 8.37 5.88
N LEU A 185 10.14 9.07 6.82
CA LEU A 185 10.36 10.47 7.15
C LEU A 185 11.39 10.52 8.29
N SER A 186 12.52 11.21 8.10
CA SER A 186 13.56 11.35 9.12
C SER A 186 13.94 12.81 9.34
N PHE A 187 14.11 13.26 10.58
CA PHE A 187 14.50 14.64 10.90
C PHE A 187 15.71 14.68 11.84
N TYR A 188 16.65 15.60 11.56
CA TYR A 188 17.84 15.84 12.37
C TYR A 188 18.00 17.32 12.73
N SER A 189 18.13 17.61 14.02
CA SER A 189 18.59 18.90 14.55
C SER A 189 19.70 18.68 15.59
N PHE A 190 20.63 19.61 15.68
CA PHE A 190 21.60 19.70 16.77
C PHE A 190 21.79 21.17 17.14
N LEU A 191 21.30 21.57 18.31
CA LEU A 191 21.26 22.97 18.76
C LEU A 191 21.54 23.05 20.26
N LEU A 192 22.42 23.96 20.68
CA LEU A 192 22.81 24.18 22.09
C LEU A 192 23.25 22.89 22.83
N GLY A 193 23.81 21.91 22.11
CA GLY A 193 24.23 20.62 22.67
C GLY A 193 23.13 19.55 22.71
N SER A 194 21.87 19.90 22.48
CA SER A 194 20.77 18.95 22.33
C SER A 194 20.74 18.40 20.90
N GLU A 195 20.91 17.08 20.75
CA GLU A 195 20.59 16.38 19.51
C GLU A 195 19.10 16.01 19.49
N ILE A 196 18.47 16.11 18.32
CA ILE A 196 17.12 15.61 18.07
C ILE A 196 17.17 14.77 16.80
N LYS A 197 16.84 13.48 16.94
CA LYS A 197 16.61 12.52 15.86
C LYS A 197 15.17 12.05 15.93
N LEU A 198 14.51 12.03 14.78
CA LEU A 198 13.17 11.48 14.60
C LEU A 198 13.21 10.60 13.33
N ILE A 199 12.62 9.41 13.41
CA ILE A 199 12.42 8.49 12.28
C ILE A 199 10.99 7.99 12.41
N ILE A 200 10.17 8.17 11.39
CA ILE A 200 8.78 7.70 11.28
C ILE A 200 8.70 6.94 9.96
N SER A 201 8.19 5.70 9.95
CA SER A 201 7.93 5.03 8.67
C SER A 201 6.60 5.47 8.07
N TRP A 202 6.51 5.50 6.73
CA TRP A 202 5.37 6.10 6.03
C TRP A 202 4.02 5.38 6.29
N ASP A 203 4.08 4.12 6.74
CA ASP A 203 2.96 3.29 7.19
C ASP A 203 2.48 3.58 8.63
N GLU A 204 3.26 4.31 9.43
CA GLU A 204 2.88 4.74 10.79
C GLU A 204 2.12 6.09 10.77
N VAL A 205 2.17 6.81 9.64
CA VAL A 205 1.50 8.10 9.46
C VAL A 205 -0.01 7.91 9.33
N SER A 206 -0.77 8.65 10.15
CA SER A 206 -2.24 8.63 10.18
C SER A 206 -2.89 9.92 9.72
N LYS A 207 -2.19 11.05 9.89
CA LYS A 207 -2.62 12.34 9.35
C LYS A 207 -1.43 13.05 8.73
N LEU A 208 -1.65 13.60 7.53
CA LEU A 208 -0.74 14.50 6.86
C LEU A 208 -1.57 15.67 6.32
N GLU A 209 -1.25 16.89 6.73
CA GLU A 209 -1.99 18.08 6.32
C GLU A 209 -1.14 19.36 6.43
N LYS A 210 -1.58 20.43 5.78
CA LYS A 210 -1.02 21.78 5.98
C LYS A 210 -1.84 22.53 7.03
N THR A 211 -1.18 23.08 8.04
CA THR A 211 -1.80 23.85 9.13
C THR A 211 -1.07 25.17 9.36
N SER A 212 -1.81 26.23 9.69
CA SER A 212 -1.24 27.47 10.21
C SER A 212 -1.20 27.41 11.74
N ASN A 213 0.00 27.26 12.31
CA ASN A 213 0.16 27.22 13.76
C ASN A 213 0.03 28.62 14.38
N VAL A 214 -0.01 28.70 15.72
CA VAL A 214 -0.33 29.88 16.56
C VAL A 214 0.45 31.18 16.23
N ILE A 215 1.53 31.10 15.46
CA ILE A 215 2.40 32.23 15.07
C ILE A 215 2.17 32.62 13.58
N LEU A 216 1.05 32.20 12.98
CA LEU A 216 0.67 32.40 11.56
C LEU A 216 1.64 31.80 10.52
N THR A 217 2.65 31.05 10.94
CA THR A 217 3.54 30.31 10.05
C THR A 217 2.84 29.08 9.49
N GLU A 218 2.84 28.92 8.17
CA GLU A 218 2.46 27.66 7.53
C GLU A 218 3.39 26.53 8.00
N SER A 219 2.78 25.38 8.28
CA SER A 219 3.44 24.17 8.75
C SER A 219 2.82 22.92 8.11
N ILE A 220 3.63 21.87 8.00
CA ILE A 220 3.16 20.53 7.68
C ILE A 220 2.98 19.81 9.02
N HIS A 221 1.75 19.37 9.27
CA HIS A 221 1.37 18.55 10.41
C HIS A 221 1.42 17.08 10.01
N VAL A 222 2.13 16.28 10.78
CA VAL A 222 2.27 14.82 10.61
C VAL A 222 1.87 14.17 11.93
N CYS A 223 0.81 13.37 11.93
CA CYS A 223 0.43 12.55 13.08
C CYS A 223 0.89 11.10 12.87
N SER A 224 1.62 10.54 13.83
CA SER A 224 2.13 9.17 13.81
C SER A 224 1.94 8.52 15.19
N GLN A 225 1.31 7.35 15.25
CA GLN A 225 1.09 6.61 16.51
C GLN A 225 0.49 7.46 17.66
N GLY A 226 -0.34 8.46 17.34
CA GLY A 226 -0.94 9.41 18.28
C GLY A 226 -0.08 10.63 18.63
N GLU A 227 1.22 10.64 18.31
CA GLU A 227 2.07 11.82 18.43
C GLU A 227 1.83 12.81 17.29
N ASN A 228 1.93 14.12 17.58
CA ASN A 228 1.68 15.20 16.62
C ASN A 228 2.97 15.98 16.37
N HIS A 229 3.46 15.94 15.13
CA HIS A 229 4.72 16.53 14.71
C HIS A 229 4.46 17.70 13.74
N TYR A 230 5.01 18.88 14.03
CA TYR A 230 4.85 20.06 13.18
C TYR A 230 6.20 20.51 12.61
N PHE A 231 6.28 20.65 11.29
CA PHE A 231 7.44 21.14 10.56
C PHE A 231 7.10 22.44 9.83
N SER A 232 7.99 23.42 9.81
CA SER A 232 7.71 24.77 9.30
C SER A 232 8.93 25.44 8.68
N MET A 233 8.77 26.66 8.15
CA MET A 233 9.85 27.46 7.56
C MET A 233 10.47 26.82 6.30
N PHE A 234 9.70 26.02 5.56
CA PHE A 234 10.09 25.48 4.26
C PHE A 234 10.11 26.58 3.18
N LEU A 235 11.13 26.57 2.31
CA LEU A 235 11.16 27.45 1.13
C LEU A 235 10.06 27.13 0.10
N HIS A 236 9.66 25.86 0.01
CA HIS A 236 8.72 25.36 -1.00
C HIS A 236 7.69 24.38 -0.38
N ILE A 237 6.97 24.83 0.65
CA ILE A 237 6.07 23.98 1.46
C ILE A 237 5.10 23.12 0.62
N ASN A 238 4.49 23.67 -0.44
CA ASN A 238 3.56 22.93 -1.30
C ASN A 238 4.23 21.77 -2.06
N GLN A 239 5.48 21.95 -2.53
CA GLN A 239 6.26 20.88 -3.18
C GLN A 239 6.69 19.82 -2.16
N THR A 240 7.13 20.25 -0.97
CA THR A 240 7.48 19.33 0.12
C THR A 240 6.28 18.48 0.53
N TYR A 241 5.14 19.12 0.77
CA TYR A 241 3.88 18.47 1.14
C TYR A 241 3.42 17.44 0.09
N LEU A 242 3.39 17.81 -1.21
CA LEU A 242 3.00 16.91 -2.29
C LEU A 242 3.93 15.68 -2.46
N LEU A 243 5.20 15.81 -2.09
CA LEU A 243 6.15 14.69 -2.10
C LEU A 243 5.96 13.77 -0.87
N MET A 244 5.65 14.35 0.30
CA MET A 244 5.30 13.59 1.49
C MET A 244 3.99 12.81 1.29
N GLU A 245 2.98 13.44 0.67
CA GLU A 245 1.68 12.84 0.35
C GLU A 245 1.82 11.65 -0.61
N GLN A 246 2.65 11.78 -1.66
CA GLN A 246 2.94 10.69 -2.58
C GLN A 246 3.69 9.52 -1.93
N LEU A 247 4.70 9.80 -1.10
CA LEU A 247 5.46 8.73 -0.42
C LEU A 247 4.58 7.98 0.60
N ALA A 248 3.74 8.69 1.34
CA ALA A 248 2.79 8.11 2.27
C ALA A 248 1.73 7.24 1.56
N ASN A 249 1.10 7.76 0.49
CA ASN A 249 0.14 7.03 -0.33
C ASN A 249 0.77 5.79 -1.01
N TYR A 250 2.02 5.90 -1.51
CA TYR A 250 2.77 4.76 -2.06
C TYR A 250 3.02 3.66 -1.03
N ALA A 251 3.55 4.01 0.14
CA ALA A 251 3.85 3.05 1.20
C ALA A 251 2.57 2.32 1.64
N ILE A 252 1.48 3.08 1.83
CA ILE A 252 0.17 2.55 2.19
C ILE A 252 -0.36 1.58 1.13
N ARG A 253 -0.40 1.99 -0.15
CA ARG A 253 -0.90 1.15 -1.24
C ARG A 253 -0.09 -0.14 -1.41
N ARG A 254 1.23 -0.05 -1.29
CA ARG A 254 2.15 -1.19 -1.41
C ARG A 254 1.99 -2.20 -0.27
N LEU A 255 1.84 -1.73 0.97
CA LEU A 255 1.84 -2.57 2.18
C LEU A 255 0.43 -3.03 2.57
N PHE A 256 -0.54 -2.10 2.59
CA PHE A 256 -1.91 -2.38 3.00
C PHE A 256 -2.80 -2.87 1.86
N ASP A 257 -2.72 -2.30 0.66
CA ASP A 257 -3.61 -2.65 -0.46
C ASP A 257 -3.01 -3.72 -1.41
N LYS A 258 -1.78 -4.17 -1.16
CA LYS A 258 -0.99 -5.04 -2.06
C LYS A 258 -0.95 -4.52 -3.50
N GLU A 259 -0.90 -3.20 -3.67
CA GLU A 259 -0.80 -2.62 -5.01
C GLU A 259 0.59 -2.91 -5.57
N THR A 260 0.63 -3.86 -6.49
CA THR A 260 1.84 -4.22 -7.24
C THR A 260 1.99 -3.20 -8.36
N PHE A 261 2.98 -2.32 -8.23
CA PHE A 261 3.24 -1.20 -9.14
C PHE A 261 3.91 -1.65 -10.46
N ASP A 262 3.61 -2.86 -10.93
CA ASP A 262 4.28 -3.55 -12.05
C ASP A 262 4.17 -2.77 -13.37
N ASN A 263 3.06 -2.04 -13.54
CA ASN A 263 2.78 -1.19 -14.69
C ASN A 263 3.24 0.28 -14.50
N ASP A 264 3.79 0.63 -13.33
CA ASP A 264 4.27 1.98 -13.00
C ASP A 264 5.80 1.99 -12.87
N PRO A 265 6.54 2.41 -13.92
CA PRO A 265 8.01 2.36 -13.91
C PRO A 265 8.67 3.34 -12.93
N VAL A 266 7.90 4.21 -12.25
CA VAL A 266 8.42 5.07 -11.18
C VAL A 266 8.33 4.38 -9.82
N LEU A 267 7.25 3.62 -9.58
CA LEU A 267 6.96 3.02 -8.27
C LEU A 267 7.26 1.52 -8.13
N TYR A 268 7.38 0.78 -9.25
CA TYR A 268 7.65 -0.67 -9.28
C TYR A 268 8.80 -1.09 -8.37
N ASN A 269 9.91 -0.34 -8.42
CA ASN A 269 11.10 -0.62 -7.62
C ASN A 269 11.28 0.47 -6.55
N PRO A 270 11.15 0.14 -5.24
CA PRO A 270 11.37 1.08 -4.13
C PRO A 270 12.74 1.80 -4.21
N LEU A 271 13.75 1.10 -4.72
CA LEU A 271 15.14 1.56 -4.84
C LEU A 271 15.34 2.48 -6.06
N GLN A 272 14.35 2.62 -6.95
CA GLN A 272 14.41 3.49 -8.12
C GLN A 272 13.60 4.78 -7.99
N ILE A 273 12.69 4.88 -7.02
CA ILE A 273 11.95 6.12 -6.70
C ILE A 273 12.92 7.31 -6.54
N THR A 274 12.54 8.45 -7.11
CA THR A 274 13.27 9.73 -7.03
C THR A 274 12.29 10.88 -7.03
N LYS A 275 12.69 12.04 -6.48
CA LYS A 275 11.87 13.26 -6.50
C LYS A 275 11.31 13.60 -7.89
N ARG A 276 12.18 13.62 -8.91
CA ARG A 276 11.79 13.91 -10.30
C ARG A 276 10.83 12.86 -10.88
N GLY A 277 10.99 11.59 -10.50
CA GLY A 277 10.06 10.53 -10.88
C GLY A 277 8.65 10.79 -10.32
N LEU A 278 8.55 11.08 -9.02
CA LEU A 278 7.29 11.41 -8.35
C LEU A 278 6.65 12.69 -8.93
N GLU A 279 7.43 13.74 -9.18
CA GLU A 279 6.93 14.98 -9.80
C GLU A 279 6.34 14.73 -11.20
N ASN A 280 7.05 14.00 -12.07
CA ASN A 280 6.55 13.62 -13.40
C ASN A 280 5.28 12.74 -13.30
N ARG A 281 5.23 11.85 -12.31
CA ARG A 281 4.12 10.93 -12.05
C ARG A 281 2.85 11.68 -11.64
N ALA A 282 2.94 12.55 -10.63
CA ALA A 282 1.81 13.38 -10.18
C ALA A 282 1.27 14.28 -11.30
N HIS A 283 2.14 14.87 -12.13
CA HIS A 283 1.71 15.62 -13.31
C HIS A 283 0.99 14.76 -14.35
N SER A 284 1.41 13.49 -14.53
CA SER A 284 0.73 12.54 -15.43
C SER A 284 -0.62 12.07 -14.88
N GLU A 285 -0.73 11.79 -13.59
CA GLU A 285 -2.00 11.43 -12.95
C GLU A 285 -3.01 12.58 -13.00
N GLN A 286 -2.59 13.82 -12.70
CA GLN A 286 -3.45 15.00 -12.79
C GLN A 286 -3.95 15.21 -14.23
N PHE A 287 -3.07 15.04 -15.22
CA PHE A 287 -3.40 15.13 -16.65
C PHE A 287 -4.41 14.04 -17.07
N ASN A 288 -4.15 12.78 -16.73
CA ASN A 288 -5.04 11.65 -17.05
C ASN A 288 -6.42 11.79 -16.38
N ALA A 289 -6.45 12.26 -15.12
CA ALA A 289 -7.68 12.47 -14.37
C ALA A 289 -8.55 13.60 -14.96
N PHE A 290 -7.92 14.73 -15.34
CA PHE A 290 -8.61 15.87 -15.95
C PHE A 290 -9.20 15.55 -17.33
N PHE A 291 -8.42 14.86 -18.19
CA PHE A 291 -8.86 14.50 -19.54
C PHE A 291 -9.55 13.13 -19.64
N ARG A 292 -9.75 12.41 -18.53
CA ARG A 292 -10.38 11.07 -18.46
C ARG A 292 -9.72 10.04 -19.40
N LEU A 293 -8.39 10.07 -19.51
CA LEU A 293 -7.62 9.20 -20.40
C LEU A 293 -7.38 7.80 -19.81
N PRO A 294 -7.01 6.79 -20.63
CA PRO A 294 -6.57 5.48 -20.15
C PRO A 294 -5.37 5.59 -19.20
N LYS A 295 -5.30 4.72 -18.18
CA LYS A 295 -4.26 4.78 -17.12
C LYS A 295 -2.81 4.66 -17.64
N GLY A 296 -2.61 4.04 -18.80
CA GLY A 296 -1.28 3.85 -19.41
C GLY A 296 -0.72 5.07 -20.13
N GLU A 297 -1.50 6.13 -20.34
CA GLU A 297 -0.98 7.39 -20.89
C GLU A 297 -0.07 8.09 -19.88
N SER A 298 0.98 8.76 -20.35
CA SER A 298 1.83 9.57 -19.49
C SER A 298 2.14 10.92 -20.12
N LEU A 299 2.25 11.97 -19.30
CA LEU A 299 2.47 13.31 -19.80
C LEU A 299 3.92 13.48 -20.25
N LYS A 300 4.15 13.65 -21.56
CA LYS A 300 5.49 13.81 -22.14
C LYS A 300 5.90 15.27 -22.28
N GLU A 301 4.99 16.11 -22.77
CA GLU A 301 5.28 17.52 -23.08
C GLU A 301 4.08 18.41 -22.74
N VAL A 302 4.37 19.61 -22.25
CA VAL A 302 3.38 20.67 -21.96
C VAL A 302 3.86 21.96 -22.64
N HIS A 303 3.03 22.50 -23.52
CA HIS A 303 3.32 23.71 -24.28
C HIS A 303 2.24 24.76 -23.99
N GLU A 304 2.65 25.91 -23.47
CA GLU A 304 1.77 27.09 -23.36
C GLU A 304 1.50 27.64 -24.78
N CYS A 305 0.23 27.84 -25.10
CA CYS A 305 -0.21 28.22 -26.45
C CYS A 305 -1.64 28.82 -26.43
N PHE A 306 -2.12 29.24 -27.60
CA PHE A 306 -3.50 29.70 -27.77
C PHE A 306 -4.28 28.81 -28.73
N LEU A 307 -5.40 28.23 -28.32
CA LEU A 307 -6.29 27.50 -29.23
C LEU A 307 -7.31 28.46 -29.87
N TRP A 308 -7.40 28.45 -31.21
CA TRP A 308 -8.51 29.12 -31.91
C TRP A 308 -9.82 28.37 -31.65
N VAL A 309 -10.80 29.07 -31.06
CA VAL A 309 -12.13 28.52 -30.77
C VAL A 309 -13.13 29.05 -31.82
N PRO A 310 -13.64 28.20 -32.74
CA PRO A 310 -14.34 28.67 -33.94
C PRO A 310 -15.60 29.49 -33.68
N PHE A 311 -16.41 29.07 -32.71
CA PHE A 311 -17.72 29.63 -32.38
C PHE A 311 -17.65 30.89 -31.51
N SER A 312 -16.52 31.16 -30.84
CA SER A 312 -16.31 32.39 -30.06
C SER A 312 -15.47 33.44 -30.80
N HIS A 313 -14.89 33.06 -31.96
CA HIS A 313 -14.00 33.90 -32.78
C HIS A 313 -12.79 34.50 -32.03
N PHE A 314 -12.30 33.83 -30.97
CA PHE A 314 -11.10 34.25 -30.26
C PHE A 314 -10.10 33.11 -29.99
N ASN A 315 -8.86 33.52 -29.73
CA ASN A 315 -7.75 32.67 -29.31
C ASN A 315 -7.81 32.49 -27.78
N THR A 316 -8.12 31.28 -27.31
CA THR A 316 -8.16 30.93 -25.89
C THR A 316 -6.77 30.58 -25.38
N HIS A 317 -6.25 31.32 -24.39
CA HIS A 317 -4.96 30.99 -23.76
C HIS A 317 -5.06 29.73 -22.89
N GLY A 318 -4.07 28.86 -22.98
CA GLY A 318 -4.05 27.62 -22.21
C GLY A 318 -2.80 26.78 -22.45
N LYS A 319 -2.94 25.48 -22.21
CA LYS A 319 -1.85 24.51 -22.30
C LYS A 319 -2.24 23.36 -23.21
N MET A 320 -1.39 23.10 -24.20
CA MET A 320 -1.41 21.87 -25.00
C MET A 320 -0.53 20.82 -24.31
N CYS A 321 -1.13 19.71 -23.93
CA CYS A 321 -0.50 18.61 -23.22
C CYS A 321 -0.46 17.38 -24.13
N ILE A 322 0.68 16.70 -24.22
CA ILE A 322 0.91 15.61 -25.17
C ILE A 322 1.37 14.35 -24.42
N SER A 323 0.68 13.24 -24.67
CA SER A 323 0.99 11.90 -24.15
C SER A 323 1.43 10.95 -25.27
N GLU A 324 1.60 9.67 -24.97
CA GLU A 324 1.78 8.59 -25.95
C GLU A 324 0.80 8.71 -27.14
N ASN A 325 -0.51 8.69 -26.88
CA ASN A 325 -1.56 8.52 -27.90
C ASN A 325 -2.49 9.74 -28.08
N TYR A 326 -2.37 10.80 -27.28
CA TYR A 326 -3.29 11.95 -27.31
C TYR A 326 -2.58 13.31 -27.32
N ILE A 327 -3.21 14.29 -27.99
CA ILE A 327 -2.93 15.72 -27.85
C ILE A 327 -4.15 16.34 -27.21
N CYS A 328 -4.01 16.91 -26.02
CA CYS A 328 -5.12 17.55 -25.30
C CYS A 328 -4.86 19.04 -25.11
N PHE A 329 -5.91 19.83 -24.96
CA PHE A 329 -5.82 21.25 -24.63
C PHE A 329 -6.77 21.59 -23.49
N ALA A 330 -6.32 22.44 -22.56
CA ALA A 330 -7.15 23.05 -21.52
C ALA A 330 -6.88 24.55 -21.44
N SER A 331 -7.93 25.36 -21.29
CA SER A 331 -7.83 26.79 -20.99
C SER A 331 -7.14 27.03 -19.65
N GLN A 332 -6.52 28.21 -19.49
CA GLN A 332 -5.76 28.58 -18.29
C GLN A 332 -6.57 28.54 -16.97
N ASP A 333 -7.91 28.61 -17.07
CA ASP A 333 -8.86 28.52 -15.94
C ASP A 333 -9.53 27.14 -15.77
N GLY A 334 -9.17 26.17 -16.64
CA GLY A 334 -9.76 24.82 -16.70
C GLY A 334 -11.25 24.74 -17.10
N ASN A 335 -11.96 25.86 -17.18
CA ASN A 335 -13.44 25.89 -17.25
C ASN A 335 -14.02 26.53 -18.51
N GLN A 336 -13.26 27.38 -19.22
CA GLN A 336 -13.72 27.93 -20.51
C GLN A 336 -13.78 26.85 -21.61
N CYS A 337 -12.71 26.09 -21.79
CA CYS A 337 -12.56 25.18 -22.93
C CYS A 337 -11.58 24.03 -22.65
N SER A 338 -11.97 22.80 -23.00
CA SER A 338 -11.04 21.67 -23.17
C SER A 338 -11.34 20.84 -24.41
N VAL A 339 -10.29 20.20 -24.97
CA VAL A 339 -10.33 19.37 -26.19
C VAL A 339 -9.40 18.16 -26.01
N ILE A 340 -9.77 17.00 -26.53
CA ILE A 340 -8.96 15.77 -26.56
C ILE A 340 -8.87 15.28 -28.00
N ILE A 341 -7.67 15.21 -28.58
CA ILE A 341 -7.42 14.77 -29.96
C ILE A 341 -6.65 13.44 -29.92
N PRO A 342 -7.27 12.30 -30.24
CA PRO A 342 -6.57 11.03 -30.38
C PRO A 342 -5.65 11.04 -31.60
N LEU A 343 -4.39 10.61 -31.46
CA LEU A 343 -3.42 10.60 -32.56
C LEU A 343 -3.85 9.69 -33.73
N ARG A 344 -4.63 8.64 -33.45
CA ARG A 344 -5.30 7.75 -34.44
C ARG A 344 -6.36 8.44 -35.32
N GLU A 345 -6.74 9.67 -34.99
CA GLU A 345 -7.69 10.50 -35.77
C GLU A 345 -6.99 11.60 -36.59
N VAL A 346 -5.71 11.88 -36.33
CA VAL A 346 -4.95 12.94 -37.02
C VAL A 346 -4.54 12.49 -38.44
N LEU A 347 -4.96 13.25 -39.44
CA LEU A 347 -4.65 13.02 -40.86
C LEU A 347 -3.44 13.84 -41.34
N ALA A 348 -3.30 15.07 -40.84
CA ALA A 348 -2.20 15.96 -41.21
C ALA A 348 -1.84 16.93 -40.08
N ILE A 349 -0.57 17.32 -40.03
CA ILE A 349 -0.06 18.36 -39.13
C ILE A 349 0.73 19.35 -39.98
N ASP A 350 0.21 20.56 -40.12
CA ASP A 350 0.72 21.58 -41.01
C ASP A 350 1.32 22.77 -40.25
N LYS A 351 2.41 23.32 -40.78
CA LYS A 351 2.95 24.61 -40.34
C LYS A 351 2.22 25.73 -41.06
N THR A 352 1.88 26.78 -40.33
CA THR A 352 1.44 28.08 -40.87
C THR A 352 2.51 29.13 -40.55
N ASN A 353 2.55 30.21 -41.35
CA ASN A 353 3.58 31.28 -41.39
C ASN A 353 4.46 31.37 -40.13
N ASP A 354 5.78 31.19 -40.29
CA ASP A 354 6.74 31.08 -39.17
C ASP A 354 6.69 32.25 -38.16
N SER A 355 6.32 33.45 -38.61
CA SER A 355 6.09 34.63 -37.77
C SER A 355 5.01 34.44 -36.70
N SER A 356 4.07 33.52 -36.92
CA SER A 356 2.96 33.18 -36.01
C SER A 356 3.19 31.91 -35.19
N LYS A 357 4.26 31.15 -35.49
CA LYS A 357 4.60 29.85 -34.89
C LYS A 357 3.40 28.89 -34.78
N SER A 358 2.54 28.89 -35.80
CA SER A 358 1.22 28.28 -35.71
C SER A 358 1.17 26.88 -36.31
N VAL A 359 0.50 25.99 -35.59
CA VAL A 359 0.34 24.57 -35.95
C VAL A 359 -1.13 24.30 -36.25
N ILE A 360 -1.41 23.69 -37.39
CA ILE A 360 -2.74 23.17 -37.73
C ILE A 360 -2.71 21.65 -37.60
N ILE A 361 -3.66 21.09 -36.86
CA ILE A 361 -3.86 19.64 -36.70
C ILE A 361 -5.21 19.28 -37.33
N SER A 362 -5.16 18.62 -38.49
CA SER A 362 -6.33 18.21 -39.27
C SER A 362 -6.70 16.77 -38.95
N ILE A 363 -7.96 16.53 -38.59
CA ILE A 363 -8.46 15.20 -38.18
C ILE A 363 -9.50 14.62 -39.16
N LYS A 364 -9.80 13.33 -38.99
CA LYS A 364 -10.95 12.65 -39.60
C LYS A 364 -12.23 13.48 -39.38
N GLY A 365 -13.09 13.58 -40.41
CA GLY A 365 -14.28 14.43 -40.37
C GLY A 365 -14.07 15.91 -40.75
N LYS A 366 -12.96 16.27 -41.41
CA LYS A 366 -12.66 17.63 -41.93
C LYS A 366 -12.54 18.74 -40.86
N THR A 367 -12.43 18.38 -39.58
CA THR A 367 -12.17 19.36 -38.51
C THR A 367 -10.67 19.63 -38.41
N ALA A 368 -10.29 20.89 -38.15
CA ALA A 368 -8.89 21.30 -38.03
C ALA A 368 -8.69 22.28 -36.86
N PHE A 369 -7.80 21.93 -35.94
CA PHE A 369 -7.47 22.71 -34.75
C PHE A 369 -6.24 23.58 -35.03
N ARG A 370 -6.29 24.88 -34.68
CA ARG A 370 -5.20 25.83 -34.92
C ARG A 370 -4.64 26.36 -33.60
N PHE A 371 -3.35 26.10 -33.37
CA PHE A 371 -2.61 26.48 -32.17
C PHE A 371 -1.66 27.66 -32.45
N HIS A 372 -1.86 28.74 -31.69
CA HIS A 372 -1.12 30.00 -31.60
C HIS A 372 0.20 29.90 -30.82
N GLU A 373 1.25 30.60 -31.26
CA GLU A 373 2.44 31.00 -30.45
C GLU A 373 3.22 29.87 -29.76
N VAL A 374 3.22 28.67 -30.34
CA VAL A 374 3.78 27.48 -29.67
C VAL A 374 5.31 27.61 -29.51
N LYS A 375 5.81 27.31 -28.30
CA LYS A 375 7.25 27.23 -28.02
C LYS A 375 7.85 26.02 -28.75
N ASP A 376 9.08 26.16 -29.22
CA ASP A 376 9.84 25.12 -29.97
C ASP A 376 9.07 24.45 -31.13
N PHE A 377 8.18 25.21 -31.79
CA PHE A 377 7.20 24.73 -32.78
C PHE A 377 7.76 23.81 -33.88
N GLU A 378 8.99 24.04 -34.34
CA GLU A 378 9.63 23.21 -35.36
C GLU A 378 9.92 21.79 -34.86
N GLN A 379 10.51 21.67 -33.67
CA GLN A 379 10.80 20.38 -33.05
C GLN A 379 9.49 19.67 -32.71
N LEU A 380 8.50 20.41 -32.20
CA LEU A 380 7.19 19.87 -31.87
C LEU A 380 6.49 19.28 -33.11
N VAL A 381 6.42 20.02 -34.23
CA VAL A 381 5.79 19.53 -35.45
C VAL A 381 6.51 18.30 -36.01
N ALA A 382 7.84 18.24 -35.91
CA ALA A 382 8.60 17.05 -36.29
C ALA A 382 8.24 15.83 -35.41
N LYS A 383 8.21 16.01 -34.08
CA LYS A 383 7.82 14.95 -33.12
C LYS A 383 6.38 14.48 -33.33
N LEU A 384 5.43 15.40 -33.50
CA LEU A 384 4.02 15.04 -33.66
C LEU A 384 3.79 14.27 -34.97
N ARG A 385 4.41 14.69 -36.08
CA ARG A 385 4.38 13.94 -37.35
C ARG A 385 4.94 12.53 -37.20
N LEU A 386 6.05 12.36 -36.46
CA LEU A 386 6.63 11.04 -36.16
C LEU A 386 5.65 10.15 -35.38
N ARG A 387 4.99 10.69 -34.34
CA ARG A 387 4.01 9.93 -33.52
C ARG A 387 2.75 9.55 -34.33
N CYS A 388 2.21 10.46 -35.13
CA CYS A 388 1.06 10.16 -36.01
C CYS A 388 1.37 9.05 -37.02
N GLY A 389 2.59 9.02 -37.57
CA GLY A 389 3.04 7.93 -38.44
C GLY A 389 3.02 6.57 -37.73
N ALA A 390 3.60 6.50 -36.52
CA ALA A 390 3.63 5.27 -35.73
C ALA A 390 2.23 4.82 -35.27
N ALA A 391 1.36 5.76 -34.88
CA ALA A 391 -0.03 5.48 -34.52
C ALA A 391 -0.84 4.98 -35.72
N SER A 392 -0.63 5.51 -36.92
CA SER A 392 -1.37 5.10 -38.11
C SER A 392 -1.06 3.67 -38.56
N THR A 393 0.17 3.20 -38.38
CA THR A 393 0.58 1.83 -38.78
C THR A 393 0.03 0.71 -37.90
N GLN A 394 -0.50 1.01 -36.70
CA GLN A 394 -1.01 -0.03 -35.77
C GLN A 394 -2.49 -0.40 -35.97
N TYR A 395 -3.27 0.42 -36.68
CA TYR A 395 -4.74 0.29 -36.75
C TYR A 395 -5.26 0.06 -38.19
N HIS A 396 -4.38 -0.27 -39.14
CA HIS A 396 -4.71 -0.13 -40.56
C HIS A 396 -5.52 -1.29 -41.19
N ASP A 397 -5.71 -2.40 -40.48
CA ASP A 397 -6.46 -3.59 -40.93
C ASP A 397 -7.93 -3.63 -40.45
N ILE A 398 -8.34 -2.82 -39.46
CA ILE A 398 -9.70 -2.90 -38.85
C ILE A 398 -10.33 -1.49 -38.73
N SER A 399 -10.91 -0.97 -39.82
CA SER A 399 -11.70 0.29 -39.81
C SER A 399 -12.57 0.49 -41.08
N THR A 400 -13.49 -0.42 -41.37
CA THR A 400 -14.48 -0.25 -42.46
C THR A 400 -15.91 -0.58 -42.03
N GLU A 401 -16.43 0.06 -40.96
CA GLU A 401 -17.90 0.10 -40.72
C GLU A 401 -18.37 1.16 -39.70
N LEU A 402 -17.53 1.60 -38.75
CA LEU A 402 -17.88 2.61 -37.73
C LEU A 402 -17.93 4.06 -38.27
N ALA A 403 -18.77 4.29 -39.28
CA ALA A 403 -19.18 5.61 -39.75
C ALA A 403 -20.62 5.89 -39.28
N ILE A 404 -20.79 6.82 -38.32
CA ILE A 404 -22.13 7.22 -37.83
C ILE A 404 -22.88 7.92 -38.97
N SER A 405 -23.77 7.17 -39.62
CA SER A 405 -24.55 7.63 -40.77
C SER A 405 -25.68 8.56 -40.35
N SER A 406 -25.90 9.61 -41.13
CA SER A 406 -27.05 10.51 -41.02
C SER A 406 -28.12 10.14 -42.05
N GLU A 407 -29.38 10.35 -41.68
CA GLU A 407 -30.60 9.86 -42.35
C GLU A 407 -30.67 10.11 -43.87
N SER A 408 -31.02 9.08 -44.67
CA SER A 408 -32.19 9.09 -45.58
C SER A 408 -32.26 7.92 -46.57
N THR A 409 -33.49 7.56 -46.97
CA THR A 409 -33.89 6.79 -48.18
C THR A 409 -34.01 5.25 -48.09
N GLU A 410 -35.21 4.81 -47.71
CA GLU A 410 -35.87 3.53 -48.08
C GLU A 410 -36.37 3.56 -49.56
N PRO A 411 -36.91 2.47 -50.18
CA PRO A 411 -36.71 1.01 -49.97
C PRO A 411 -36.47 0.23 -51.30
N SER A 412 -36.19 -1.09 -51.26
CA SER A 412 -36.89 -2.13 -52.08
C SER A 412 -36.26 -3.55 -52.04
N ASP A 413 -37.14 -4.57 -52.15
CA ASP A 413 -36.92 -5.93 -52.67
C ASP A 413 -36.05 -6.97 -51.92
N ASN A 414 -36.76 -7.79 -51.13
CA ASN A 414 -36.98 -9.23 -51.40
C ASN A 414 -35.78 -10.14 -51.77
N PHE A 415 -35.39 -11.04 -50.85
CA PHE A 415 -35.18 -12.45 -51.18
C PHE A 415 -35.33 -13.36 -49.94
N GLU A 416 -36.27 -14.31 -49.97
CA GLU A 416 -36.39 -15.36 -48.95
C GLU A 416 -35.37 -16.49 -49.18
N VAL A 417 -34.72 -16.96 -48.12
CA VAL A 417 -34.16 -18.32 -48.06
C VAL A 417 -34.48 -18.92 -46.69
N GLN A 418 -35.44 -19.85 -46.66
CA GLN A 418 -35.76 -20.64 -45.47
C GLN A 418 -34.74 -21.78 -45.31
N SER A 419 -34.24 -21.99 -44.09
CA SER A 419 -33.57 -23.25 -43.71
C SER A 419 -33.93 -23.58 -42.26
N LEU A 420 -34.42 -24.80 -42.03
CA LEU A 420 -34.89 -25.24 -40.71
C LEU A 420 -33.79 -26.03 -39.99
N THR A 421 -33.38 -25.59 -38.79
CA THR A 421 -32.74 -26.50 -37.83
C THR A 421 -32.92 -26.08 -36.36
N SER A 422 -33.32 -27.06 -35.54
CA SER A 422 -33.07 -27.19 -34.08
C SER A 422 -33.25 -25.97 -33.15
N GLN A 423 -34.38 -25.95 -32.43
CA GLN A 423 -34.55 -25.18 -31.20
C GLN A 423 -33.60 -25.66 -30.08
N ARG A 424 -32.42 -25.02 -29.86
CA ARG A 424 -31.65 -25.23 -28.61
C ARG A 424 -30.58 -24.21 -28.20
N GLU A 425 -30.58 -22.98 -28.73
CA GLU A 425 -29.62 -21.94 -28.30
C GLU A 425 -30.32 -20.62 -27.96
N CYS A 426 -30.10 -20.11 -26.75
CA CYS A 426 -30.63 -18.82 -26.26
C CYS A 426 -29.69 -18.19 -25.20
N SER A 427 -28.38 -18.30 -25.40
CA SER A 427 -27.38 -17.86 -24.39
C SER A 427 -26.11 -17.23 -24.96
N LYS A 428 -25.92 -17.28 -26.29
CA LYS A 428 -24.68 -16.85 -26.97
C LYS A 428 -24.74 -15.45 -27.60
N THR A 429 -25.91 -14.87 -27.74
CA THR A 429 -26.10 -13.57 -28.41
C THR A 429 -25.86 -12.41 -27.44
N VAL A 430 -24.83 -11.60 -27.72
CA VAL A 430 -24.58 -10.28 -27.12
C VAL A 430 -25.66 -9.30 -27.59
N ASN A 431 -26.16 -8.43 -26.72
CA ASN A 431 -27.18 -7.45 -27.09
C ASN A 431 -26.54 -6.24 -27.81
N THR A 432 -26.84 -6.09 -29.10
CA THR A 432 -26.35 -5.02 -29.99
C THR A 432 -27.10 -3.69 -29.83
N GLU A 433 -28.16 -3.66 -29.01
CA GLU A 433 -28.96 -2.48 -28.70
C GLU A 433 -29.08 -2.29 -27.17
N ALA A 434 -29.30 -1.04 -26.75
CA ALA A 434 -29.59 -0.72 -25.36
C ALA A 434 -30.97 -1.26 -24.95
N LEU A 435 -31.11 -1.75 -23.71
CA LEU A 435 -32.33 -2.44 -23.28
C LEU A 435 -33.57 -1.54 -23.30
N MET A 436 -33.44 -0.21 -23.20
CA MET A 436 -34.59 0.70 -23.36
C MET A 436 -35.21 0.64 -24.76
N THR A 437 -34.42 0.48 -25.83
CA THR A 437 -34.94 0.35 -27.20
C THR A 437 -35.81 -0.91 -27.34
N VAL A 438 -35.39 -2.00 -26.69
CA VAL A 438 -36.05 -3.31 -26.75
C VAL A 438 -37.30 -3.39 -25.87
N PHE A 439 -37.24 -2.87 -24.63
CA PHE A 439 -38.32 -3.00 -23.64
C PHE A 439 -39.27 -1.80 -23.58
N HIS A 440 -38.84 -0.63 -24.07
CA HIS A 440 -39.64 0.59 -24.16
C HIS A 440 -39.51 1.25 -25.55
N PRO A 441 -39.84 0.55 -26.65
CA PRO A 441 -39.90 1.16 -27.97
C PRO A 441 -40.84 2.38 -27.94
N GLN A 442 -40.30 3.54 -28.30
CA GLN A 442 -41.04 4.80 -28.19
C GLN A 442 -42.20 4.81 -29.21
N ASN A 443 -43.44 4.67 -28.74
CA ASN A 443 -44.63 4.84 -29.57
C ASN A 443 -44.77 6.31 -29.99
N LEU A 444 -44.14 6.67 -31.12
CA LEU A 444 -44.06 8.05 -31.65
C LEU A 444 -45.41 8.71 -31.96
N GLU A 445 -46.50 7.94 -32.02
CA GLU A 445 -47.80 8.37 -32.55
C GLU A 445 -48.59 9.34 -31.64
N THR A 446 -48.16 9.56 -30.39
CA THR A 446 -48.81 10.53 -29.47
C THR A 446 -47.82 11.54 -28.89
N LEU A 447 -47.62 12.65 -29.62
CA LEU A 447 -46.76 13.77 -29.22
C LEU A 447 -47.30 14.51 -27.97
N ASN A 448 -47.02 13.95 -26.80
CA ASN A 448 -47.35 14.55 -25.51
C ASN A 448 -46.32 15.60 -25.07
N SER A 449 -46.62 16.36 -24.00
CA SER A 449 -45.76 17.44 -23.52
C SER A 449 -44.38 16.98 -23.01
N LYS A 450 -44.19 15.71 -22.62
CA LYS A 450 -42.88 15.17 -22.24
C LYS A 450 -42.02 14.94 -23.49
N MET A 451 -42.58 14.29 -24.52
CA MET A 451 -41.89 14.09 -25.80
C MET A 451 -41.51 15.39 -26.50
N LEU A 452 -42.31 16.46 -26.36
CA LEU A 452 -41.95 17.77 -26.90
C LEU A 452 -40.72 18.37 -26.20
N LYS A 453 -40.63 18.27 -24.86
CA LYS A 453 -39.43 18.67 -24.10
C LYS A 453 -38.21 17.84 -24.51
N GLU A 454 -38.38 16.54 -24.67
CA GLU A 454 -37.32 15.64 -25.11
C GLU A 454 -36.74 16.05 -26.48
N LYS A 455 -37.62 16.38 -27.44
CA LYS A 455 -37.21 16.94 -28.73
C LYS A 455 -36.56 18.33 -28.61
N MET A 456 -36.95 19.17 -27.65
CA MET A 456 -36.23 20.43 -27.36
C MET A 456 -34.82 20.20 -26.79
N LYS A 457 -34.63 19.16 -25.95
CA LYS A 457 -33.30 18.77 -25.47
C LYS A 457 -32.45 18.23 -26.62
N GLU A 458 -32.97 17.33 -27.47
CA GLU A 458 -32.27 16.87 -28.68
C GLU A 458 -31.82 18.03 -29.58
N GLN A 459 -32.70 19.00 -29.87
CA GLN A 459 -32.34 20.15 -30.71
C GLN A 459 -31.28 21.05 -30.05
N SER A 460 -31.32 21.20 -28.72
CA SER A 460 -30.28 21.94 -27.97
C SER A 460 -28.90 21.26 -28.09
N TRP A 461 -28.86 19.92 -28.05
CA TRP A 461 -27.64 19.15 -28.28
C TRP A 461 -27.20 19.17 -29.76
N LYS A 462 -28.12 19.12 -30.73
CA LYS A 462 -27.81 19.29 -32.17
C LYS A 462 -27.16 20.65 -32.45
N ILE A 463 -27.64 21.72 -31.80
CA ILE A 463 -27.02 23.06 -31.88
C ILE A 463 -25.62 23.05 -31.25
N LEU A 464 -25.44 22.45 -30.07
CA LEU A 464 -24.11 22.30 -29.45
C LEU A 464 -23.15 21.55 -30.37
N PHE A 465 -23.57 20.43 -30.99
CA PHE A 465 -22.72 19.66 -31.89
C PHE A 465 -22.34 20.42 -33.17
N ALA A 466 -23.21 21.30 -33.67
CA ALA A 466 -22.91 22.15 -34.82
C ALA A 466 -21.90 23.27 -34.50
N GLU A 467 -21.91 23.80 -33.28
CA GLU A 467 -20.96 24.83 -32.82
C GLU A 467 -19.63 24.24 -32.35
N CYS A 468 -19.69 23.24 -31.47
CA CYS A 468 -18.57 22.70 -30.69
C CYS A 468 -18.05 21.35 -31.21
N GLY A 469 -18.65 20.77 -32.24
CA GLY A 469 -18.33 19.42 -32.72
C GLY A 469 -18.95 18.30 -31.88
N ARG A 470 -18.77 17.05 -32.33
CA ARG A 470 -19.30 15.81 -31.73
C ARG A 470 -18.19 14.75 -31.66
N GLY A 471 -18.28 13.81 -30.72
CA GLY A 471 -17.25 12.79 -30.49
C GLY A 471 -16.07 13.28 -29.64
N VAL A 472 -14.98 12.48 -29.58
CA VAL A 472 -13.86 12.69 -28.65
C VAL A 472 -13.24 14.09 -28.76
N SER A 473 -13.06 14.56 -29.99
CA SER A 473 -12.46 15.86 -30.33
C SER A 473 -13.43 17.06 -30.22
N MET A 474 -14.58 16.94 -29.56
CA MET A 474 -15.47 18.09 -29.33
C MET A 474 -14.85 19.13 -28.37
N PHE A 475 -15.20 20.40 -28.56
CA PHE A 475 -14.90 21.47 -27.61
C PHE A 475 -15.83 21.36 -26.40
N ARG A 476 -15.30 20.87 -25.27
CA ARG A 476 -16.02 20.83 -23.98
C ARG A 476 -15.97 22.21 -23.35
N THR A 477 -17.13 22.82 -23.09
CA THR A 477 -17.25 24.21 -22.60
C THR A 477 -18.27 24.31 -21.46
N LYS A 478 -18.41 25.51 -20.88
CA LYS A 478 -19.54 25.79 -19.98
C LYS A 478 -20.91 25.47 -20.62
N LYS A 479 -21.12 25.76 -21.91
CA LYS A 479 -22.38 25.44 -22.61
C LYS A 479 -22.65 23.92 -22.67
N THR A 480 -21.59 23.10 -22.69
CA THR A 480 -21.70 21.64 -22.54
C THR A 480 -22.18 21.27 -21.13
N ARG A 481 -21.54 21.80 -20.07
CA ARG A 481 -21.97 21.58 -18.67
C ARG A 481 -23.41 22.03 -18.43
N ASP A 482 -23.77 23.21 -18.91
CA ASP A 482 -25.10 23.81 -18.75
C ASP A 482 -26.21 22.98 -19.44
N LEU A 483 -25.89 22.13 -20.43
CA LEU A 483 -26.82 21.19 -21.05
C LEU A 483 -26.87 19.83 -20.33
N VAL A 484 -25.76 19.34 -19.78
CA VAL A 484 -25.74 18.14 -18.91
C VAL A 484 -26.58 18.37 -17.65
N VAL A 485 -26.43 19.54 -17.01
CA VAL A 485 -27.21 19.95 -15.82
C VAL A 485 -28.73 20.01 -16.07
N ARG A 486 -29.15 20.12 -17.34
CA ARG A 486 -30.58 20.11 -17.75
C ARG A 486 -31.10 18.70 -18.09
N GLY A 487 -30.28 17.66 -17.91
CA GLY A 487 -30.54 16.28 -18.31
C GLY A 487 -30.26 16.05 -19.79
N ILE A 488 -29.60 14.94 -20.09
CA ILE A 488 -29.28 14.49 -21.45
C ILE A 488 -30.51 13.77 -22.06
N PRO A 489 -30.81 13.93 -23.37
CA PRO A 489 -31.83 13.14 -24.04
C PRO A 489 -31.56 11.64 -23.97
N GLU A 490 -32.59 10.82 -23.82
CA GLU A 490 -32.48 9.35 -23.72
C GLU A 490 -31.73 8.78 -24.93
N THR A 491 -32.02 9.34 -26.11
CA THR A 491 -31.42 9.00 -27.41
C THR A 491 -29.93 9.36 -27.52
N LEU A 492 -29.37 10.11 -26.57
CA LEU A 492 -27.96 10.52 -26.53
C LEU A 492 -27.22 10.06 -25.26
N ARG A 493 -27.88 9.46 -24.26
CA ARG A 493 -27.24 9.10 -22.98
C ARG A 493 -26.06 8.14 -23.17
N GLY A 494 -26.25 7.00 -23.85
CA GLY A 494 -25.17 6.03 -24.09
C GLY A 494 -23.93 6.63 -24.76
N GLU A 495 -24.12 7.40 -25.84
CA GLU A 495 -23.03 8.10 -26.55
C GLU A 495 -22.29 9.08 -25.63
N LEU A 496 -23.03 9.93 -24.91
CA LEU A 496 -22.44 10.98 -24.09
C LEU A 496 -21.83 10.45 -22.78
N TRP A 497 -22.38 9.38 -22.21
CA TRP A 497 -21.75 8.64 -21.11
C TRP A 497 -20.43 8.01 -21.57
N MET A 498 -20.40 7.35 -22.73
CA MET A 498 -19.18 6.77 -23.32
C MET A 498 -18.12 7.85 -23.60
N LEU A 499 -18.54 9.04 -24.05
CA LEU A 499 -17.68 10.17 -24.35
C LEU A 499 -17.13 10.87 -23.10
N PHE A 500 -17.96 11.15 -22.09
CA PHE A 500 -17.56 11.94 -20.93
C PHE A 500 -16.78 11.10 -19.91
N SER A 501 -17.13 9.82 -19.72
CA SER A 501 -16.34 8.86 -18.91
C SER A 501 -14.96 8.54 -19.47
N GLY A 502 -14.76 8.75 -20.77
CA GLY A 502 -13.60 8.31 -21.54
C GLY A 502 -13.67 6.84 -22.01
N ALA A 503 -14.72 6.09 -21.68
CA ALA A 503 -14.87 4.67 -22.03
C ALA A 503 -14.75 4.39 -23.53
N VAL A 504 -15.16 5.34 -24.38
CA VAL A 504 -14.97 5.29 -25.85
C VAL A 504 -13.49 5.14 -26.26
N ASN A 505 -12.55 5.66 -25.46
CA ASN A 505 -11.12 5.51 -25.72
C ASN A 505 -10.58 4.15 -25.29
N ASP A 506 -11.08 3.58 -24.20
CA ASP A 506 -10.67 2.25 -23.75
C ASP A 506 -11.17 1.18 -24.74
N MET A 507 -12.43 1.27 -25.16
CA MET A 507 -13.03 0.42 -26.19
C MET A 507 -12.27 0.52 -27.53
N ALA A 508 -12.03 1.74 -28.03
CA ALA A 508 -11.34 1.95 -29.31
C ALA A 508 -9.84 1.56 -29.32
N THR A 509 -9.28 1.18 -28.19
CA THR A 509 -7.89 0.69 -28.05
C THR A 509 -7.84 -0.81 -27.71
N ASN A 510 -8.98 -1.46 -27.43
CA ASN A 510 -9.09 -2.88 -27.13
C ASN A 510 -10.24 -3.53 -27.95
N PRO A 511 -10.13 -3.60 -29.29
CA PRO A 511 -11.12 -4.26 -30.13
C PRO A 511 -11.28 -5.74 -29.75
N ASP A 512 -12.49 -6.28 -29.94
CA ASP A 512 -12.91 -7.68 -29.68
C ASP A 512 -12.75 -8.19 -28.22
N TYR A 513 -12.06 -7.45 -27.36
CA TYR A 513 -11.70 -7.83 -26.00
C TYR A 513 -12.89 -8.18 -25.09
N TYR A 514 -14.05 -7.50 -25.24
CA TYR A 514 -15.24 -7.88 -24.48
C TYR A 514 -15.73 -9.28 -24.87
N THR A 515 -15.73 -9.61 -26.17
CA THR A 515 -16.10 -10.93 -26.68
C THR A 515 -15.15 -12.01 -26.15
N GLU A 516 -13.84 -11.80 -26.24
CA GLU A 516 -12.83 -12.72 -25.69
C GLU A 516 -13.02 -12.97 -24.19
N VAL A 517 -13.26 -11.92 -23.41
CA VAL A 517 -13.44 -12.01 -21.96
C VAL A 517 -14.77 -12.67 -21.59
N VAL A 518 -15.84 -12.45 -22.36
CA VAL A 518 -17.10 -13.20 -22.19
C VAL A 518 -16.88 -14.69 -22.47
N GLU A 519 -16.23 -15.05 -23.57
CA GLU A 519 -15.96 -16.46 -23.90
C GLU A 519 -15.08 -17.16 -22.85
N GLN A 520 -14.05 -16.48 -22.32
CA GLN A 520 -13.17 -17.02 -21.29
C GLN A 520 -13.82 -17.11 -19.90
N SER A 521 -14.76 -16.22 -19.57
CA SER A 521 -15.39 -16.17 -18.25
C SER A 521 -16.67 -17.02 -18.15
N LEU A 522 -17.30 -17.37 -19.28
CA LEU A 522 -18.45 -18.29 -19.33
C LEU A 522 -18.11 -19.66 -18.73
N GLY A 523 -18.92 -20.09 -17.75
CA GLY A 523 -18.73 -21.37 -17.05
C GLY A 523 -17.70 -21.36 -15.92
N THR A 524 -17.06 -20.22 -15.65
CA THR A 524 -16.23 -20.06 -14.44
C THR A 524 -17.09 -20.04 -13.17
N CYS A 525 -16.60 -20.69 -12.11
CA CYS A 525 -17.30 -20.83 -10.83
C CYS A 525 -16.34 -20.39 -9.71
N ASN A 526 -16.56 -19.19 -9.19
CA ASN A 526 -15.79 -18.57 -8.11
C ASN A 526 -16.75 -17.78 -7.19
N LEU A 527 -16.24 -17.17 -6.11
CA LEU A 527 -17.07 -16.43 -5.17
C LEU A 527 -17.85 -15.29 -5.85
N ALA A 528 -17.19 -14.49 -6.69
CA ALA A 528 -17.81 -13.39 -7.41
C ALA A 528 -18.94 -13.85 -8.34
N THR A 529 -18.79 -14.98 -9.06
CA THR A 529 -19.90 -15.49 -9.90
C THR A 529 -21.05 -16.07 -9.08
N GLU A 530 -20.80 -16.70 -7.93
CA GLU A 530 -21.86 -17.11 -7.00
C GLU A 530 -22.58 -15.91 -6.33
N GLU A 531 -21.89 -14.79 -6.12
CA GLU A 531 -22.46 -13.55 -5.59
C GLU A 531 -23.29 -12.80 -6.63
N ILE A 532 -22.79 -12.68 -7.87
CA ILE A 532 -23.53 -12.12 -9.01
C ILE A 532 -24.88 -12.83 -9.16
N GLU A 533 -24.92 -14.17 -9.25
CA GLU A 533 -26.17 -14.93 -9.44
C GLU A 533 -27.23 -14.68 -8.35
N ARG A 534 -26.82 -14.37 -7.12
CA ARG A 534 -27.74 -14.06 -6.00
C ARG A 534 -28.42 -12.70 -6.17
N ASP A 535 -27.71 -11.73 -6.76
CA ASP A 535 -28.15 -10.34 -6.83
C ASP A 535 -28.71 -9.93 -8.21
N LEU A 536 -28.48 -10.71 -9.27
CA LEU A 536 -29.09 -10.50 -10.60
C LEU A 536 -30.60 -10.24 -10.50
N ARG A 537 -31.36 -11.15 -9.84
CA ARG A 537 -32.83 -11.03 -9.70
C ARG A 537 -33.29 -9.95 -8.71
N ARG A 538 -32.37 -9.26 -8.04
CA ARG A 538 -32.63 -8.12 -7.14
C ARG A 538 -32.25 -6.78 -7.77
N SER A 539 -31.76 -6.78 -9.00
CA SER A 539 -31.23 -5.60 -9.69
C SER A 539 -32.35 -4.88 -10.43
N LEU A 540 -32.74 -3.69 -9.96
CA LEU A 540 -33.89 -2.91 -10.48
C LEU A 540 -35.16 -3.76 -10.68
N PRO A 541 -35.69 -4.42 -9.64
CA PRO A 541 -36.73 -5.45 -9.78
C PRO A 541 -38.05 -4.92 -10.36
N GLU A 542 -38.32 -3.62 -10.29
CA GLU A 542 -39.51 -2.98 -10.87
C GLU A 542 -39.39 -2.76 -12.39
N HIS A 543 -38.18 -2.82 -12.97
CA HIS A 543 -37.96 -2.48 -14.37
C HIS A 543 -38.14 -3.70 -15.31
N PRO A 544 -39.00 -3.65 -16.35
CA PRO A 544 -39.34 -4.82 -17.19
C PRO A 544 -38.14 -5.57 -17.79
N ALA A 545 -37.09 -4.86 -18.19
CA ALA A 545 -35.89 -5.47 -18.77
C ALA A 545 -35.23 -6.50 -17.84
N PHE A 546 -35.23 -6.28 -16.52
CA PHE A 546 -34.60 -7.17 -15.53
C PHE A 546 -35.56 -8.22 -14.95
N GLN A 547 -36.82 -8.22 -15.42
CA GLN A 547 -37.74 -9.36 -15.31
C GLN A 547 -37.69 -10.27 -16.56
N SER A 548 -36.81 -9.97 -17.53
CA SER A 548 -36.57 -10.82 -18.71
C SER A 548 -35.25 -11.60 -18.60
N ASP A 549 -35.22 -12.80 -19.20
CA ASP A 549 -33.98 -13.57 -19.32
C ASP A 549 -32.94 -12.84 -20.19
N THR A 550 -33.36 -12.00 -21.14
CA THR A 550 -32.47 -11.19 -22.01
C THR A 550 -31.68 -10.15 -21.22
N GLY A 551 -32.35 -9.35 -20.39
CA GLY A 551 -31.69 -8.32 -19.57
C GLY A 551 -30.86 -8.93 -18.44
N ILE A 552 -31.36 -9.98 -17.79
CA ILE A 552 -30.61 -10.73 -16.77
C ILE A 552 -29.38 -11.43 -17.36
N SER A 553 -29.44 -11.92 -18.60
CA SER A 553 -28.27 -12.52 -19.27
C SER A 553 -27.21 -11.51 -19.67
N ALA A 554 -27.59 -10.32 -20.16
CA ALA A 554 -26.64 -9.24 -20.41
C ALA A 554 -25.98 -8.74 -19.12
N LEU A 555 -26.77 -8.53 -18.05
CA LEU A 555 -26.26 -8.14 -16.73
C LEU A 555 -25.28 -9.18 -16.18
N ARG A 556 -25.60 -10.47 -16.30
CA ARG A 556 -24.70 -11.58 -15.96
C ARG A 556 -23.38 -11.50 -16.73
N ARG A 557 -23.42 -11.37 -18.06
CA ARG A 557 -22.22 -11.33 -18.91
C ARG A 557 -21.33 -10.14 -18.56
N VAL A 558 -21.88 -8.92 -18.47
CA VAL A 558 -21.08 -7.72 -18.17
C VAL A 558 -20.42 -7.80 -16.78
N LEU A 559 -21.15 -8.21 -15.74
CA LEU A 559 -20.59 -8.34 -14.39
C LEU A 559 -19.53 -9.46 -14.31
N THR A 560 -19.78 -10.60 -14.95
CA THR A 560 -18.86 -11.76 -14.95
C THR A 560 -17.58 -11.46 -15.74
N ALA A 561 -17.72 -10.81 -16.90
CA ALA A 561 -16.61 -10.31 -17.71
C ALA A 561 -15.75 -9.32 -16.92
N TYR A 562 -16.37 -8.37 -16.19
CA TYR A 562 -15.63 -7.43 -15.36
C TYR A 562 -14.90 -8.13 -14.20
N ALA A 563 -15.56 -9.04 -13.49
CA ALA A 563 -14.97 -9.78 -12.39
C ALA A 563 -13.79 -10.66 -12.83
N TYR A 564 -13.85 -11.22 -14.05
CA TYR A 564 -12.73 -11.92 -14.68
C TYR A 564 -11.59 -10.97 -15.09
N ARG A 565 -11.92 -9.82 -15.70
CA ARG A 565 -10.94 -8.80 -16.10
C ARG A 565 -10.14 -8.24 -14.91
N ASN A 566 -10.78 -8.00 -13.77
CA ASN A 566 -10.14 -7.43 -12.60
C ASN A 566 -10.46 -8.22 -11.32
N PRO A 567 -9.79 -9.37 -11.09
CA PRO A 567 -10.06 -10.23 -9.94
C PRO A 567 -9.57 -9.64 -8.60
N LYS A 568 -8.84 -8.51 -8.60
CA LYS A 568 -8.53 -7.76 -7.36
C LYS A 568 -9.76 -6.97 -6.85
N ILE A 569 -10.69 -6.61 -7.73
CA ILE A 569 -12.00 -6.02 -7.39
C ILE A 569 -13.07 -7.12 -7.37
N GLY A 570 -13.09 -7.99 -8.38
CA GLY A 570 -14.08 -9.06 -8.53
C GLY A 570 -15.47 -8.48 -8.74
N TYR A 571 -16.34 -8.68 -7.75
CA TYR A 571 -17.69 -8.13 -7.71
C TYR A 571 -17.96 -7.49 -6.34
N CYS A 572 -18.69 -6.39 -6.34
CA CYS A 572 -19.11 -5.68 -5.13
C CYS A 572 -20.61 -5.37 -5.22
N GLN A 573 -21.33 -5.56 -4.11
CA GLN A 573 -22.77 -5.37 -3.98
C GLN A 573 -23.16 -3.88 -4.10
N ALA A 574 -23.26 -3.44 -5.35
CA ALA A 574 -23.72 -2.14 -5.84
C ALA A 574 -23.55 -2.09 -7.36
N MET A 575 -22.51 -2.76 -7.88
CA MET A 575 -22.17 -2.80 -9.30
C MET A 575 -23.32 -3.33 -10.15
N ASN A 576 -24.09 -4.30 -9.66
CA ASN A 576 -25.28 -4.82 -10.34
C ASN A 576 -26.37 -3.76 -10.54
N ILE A 577 -26.58 -2.87 -9.57
CA ILE A 577 -27.54 -1.75 -9.68
C ILE A 577 -27.05 -0.75 -10.72
N LEU A 578 -25.76 -0.39 -10.65
CA LEU A 578 -25.13 0.51 -11.62
C LEU A 578 -25.19 -0.06 -13.06
N THR A 579 -24.65 -1.27 -13.27
CA THR A 579 -24.62 -1.94 -14.58
C THR A 579 -26.01 -2.14 -15.16
N SER A 580 -27.03 -2.35 -14.32
CA SER A 580 -28.43 -2.37 -14.79
C SER A 580 -28.82 -1.06 -15.45
N VAL A 581 -28.53 0.10 -14.84
CA VAL A 581 -28.77 1.42 -15.47
C VAL A 581 -27.90 1.63 -16.71
N LEU A 582 -26.63 1.18 -16.72
CA LEU A 582 -25.77 1.29 -17.90
C LEU A 582 -26.35 0.52 -19.10
N LEU A 583 -26.82 -0.71 -18.88
CA LEU A 583 -27.46 -1.56 -19.91
C LEU A 583 -28.82 -1.02 -20.42
N LEU A 584 -29.46 -0.10 -19.69
CA LEU A 584 -30.68 0.56 -20.18
C LEU A 584 -30.37 1.55 -21.31
N TYR A 585 -29.25 2.27 -21.26
CA TYR A 585 -28.96 3.40 -22.15
C TYR A 585 -27.76 3.20 -23.10
N ALA A 586 -26.98 2.14 -22.90
CA ALA A 586 -25.84 1.77 -23.75
C ALA A 586 -25.96 0.30 -24.21
N LYS A 587 -25.28 -0.07 -25.30
CA LYS A 587 -25.16 -1.47 -25.74
C LYS A 587 -24.43 -2.31 -24.69
N GLU A 588 -24.45 -3.64 -24.81
CA GLU A 588 -23.85 -4.52 -23.81
C GLU A 588 -22.34 -4.31 -23.62
N GLU A 589 -21.57 -4.23 -24.70
CA GLU A 589 -20.13 -3.93 -24.62
C GLU A 589 -19.87 -2.48 -24.15
N GLU A 590 -20.67 -1.51 -24.59
CA GLU A 590 -20.57 -0.12 -24.14
C GLU A 590 -20.80 -0.03 -22.61
N ALA A 591 -21.78 -0.77 -22.08
CA ALA A 591 -22.05 -0.87 -20.64
C ALA A 591 -20.90 -1.54 -19.87
N PHE A 592 -20.19 -2.50 -20.47
CA PHE A 592 -18.95 -3.06 -19.92
C PHE A 592 -17.83 -2.02 -19.85
N TRP A 593 -17.57 -1.28 -20.94
CA TRP A 593 -16.53 -0.24 -20.95
C TRP A 593 -16.88 0.95 -20.03
N LEU A 594 -18.17 1.29 -19.88
CA LEU A 594 -18.65 2.23 -18.86
C LEU A 594 -18.37 1.70 -17.44
N LEU A 595 -18.67 0.43 -17.15
CA LEU A 595 -18.35 -0.17 -15.85
C LEU A 595 -16.84 -0.15 -15.56
N VAL A 596 -16.00 -0.46 -16.56
CA VAL A 596 -14.53 -0.35 -16.46
C VAL A 596 -14.11 1.09 -16.16
N ALA A 597 -14.64 2.07 -16.89
CA ALA A 597 -14.33 3.49 -16.67
C ALA A 597 -14.77 3.96 -15.27
N VAL A 598 -15.94 3.54 -14.78
CA VAL A 598 -16.41 3.88 -13.42
C VAL A 598 -15.52 3.24 -12.36
N CYS A 599 -15.42 1.91 -12.33
CA CYS A 599 -14.73 1.18 -11.26
C CYS A 599 -13.22 1.41 -11.23
N GLU A 600 -12.56 1.61 -12.39
CA GLU A 600 -11.11 1.77 -12.44
C GLU A 600 -10.63 3.22 -12.50
N ARG A 601 -11.36 4.15 -13.13
CA ARG A 601 -10.89 5.52 -13.41
C ARG A 601 -11.68 6.62 -12.70
N MET A 602 -13.00 6.52 -12.59
CA MET A 602 -13.81 7.60 -12.01
C MET A 602 -14.06 7.46 -10.51
N LEU A 603 -14.19 6.22 -10.03
CA LEU A 603 -14.41 5.84 -8.63
C LEU A 603 -13.32 4.83 -8.17
N PRO A 604 -12.03 5.20 -8.21
CA PRO A 604 -10.96 4.30 -7.81
C PRO A 604 -11.13 3.85 -6.35
N ASP A 605 -10.88 2.57 -6.10
CA ASP A 605 -10.99 1.89 -4.79
C ASP A 605 -12.41 1.79 -4.19
N TYR A 606 -13.47 2.21 -4.89
CA TYR A 606 -14.85 2.08 -4.39
C TYR A 606 -15.30 0.65 -4.18
N PHE A 607 -15.02 -0.19 -5.17
CA PHE A 607 -15.58 -1.54 -5.28
C PHE A 607 -14.60 -2.62 -4.83
N ASN A 608 -13.44 -2.25 -4.27
CA ASN A 608 -12.54 -3.21 -3.63
C ASN A 608 -13.19 -3.74 -2.33
N ARG A 609 -12.71 -4.88 -1.82
CA ARG A 609 -13.34 -5.59 -0.69
C ARG A 609 -13.33 -4.82 0.65
N ARG A 610 -12.54 -3.73 0.76
CA ARG A 610 -12.54 -2.79 1.90
C ARG A 610 -13.25 -1.46 1.62
N ILE A 611 -13.87 -1.31 0.44
CA ILE A 611 -14.62 -0.13 -0.04
C ILE A 611 -13.92 1.22 0.19
N ILE A 612 -12.58 1.22 0.19
CA ILE A 612 -11.73 2.33 0.66
C ILE A 612 -12.04 3.64 -0.07
N GLY A 613 -12.27 3.59 -1.38
CA GLY A 613 -12.56 4.76 -2.19
C GLY A 613 -13.86 5.45 -1.76
N ALA A 614 -14.89 4.67 -1.41
CA ALA A 614 -16.15 5.20 -0.91
C ALA A 614 -15.97 5.81 0.49
N LEU A 615 -15.36 5.07 1.42
CA LEU A 615 -15.07 5.55 2.79
C LEU A 615 -14.25 6.86 2.79
N VAL A 616 -13.31 7.02 1.83
CA VAL A 616 -12.56 8.27 1.64
C VAL A 616 -13.47 9.42 1.22
N ASP A 617 -14.38 9.24 0.26
CA ASP A 617 -15.31 10.31 -0.09
C ASP A 617 -16.36 10.57 1.01
N GLN A 618 -16.62 9.62 1.92
CA GLN A 618 -17.42 9.87 3.12
C GLN A 618 -16.71 10.81 4.09
N ALA A 619 -15.42 10.57 4.38
CA ALA A 619 -14.63 11.48 5.21
C ALA A 619 -14.51 12.89 4.56
N VAL A 620 -14.41 12.96 3.22
CA VAL A 620 -14.51 14.23 2.47
C VAL A 620 -15.90 14.85 2.58
N PHE A 621 -16.97 14.08 2.47
CA PHE A 621 -18.34 14.57 2.61
C PHE A 621 -18.61 15.11 4.01
N GLU A 622 -18.10 14.46 5.05
CA GLU A 622 -18.16 14.97 6.42
C GLU A 622 -17.39 16.29 6.60
N GLU A 623 -16.21 16.45 5.98
CA GLU A 623 -15.51 17.74 5.95
C GLU A 623 -16.38 18.81 5.27
N LEU A 624 -17.00 18.50 4.13
CA LEU A 624 -17.91 19.43 3.45
C LEU A 624 -19.18 19.74 4.26
N ILE A 625 -19.74 18.79 5.02
CA ILE A 625 -20.88 19.04 5.93
C ILE A 625 -20.44 19.97 7.07
N ARG A 626 -19.26 19.75 7.67
CA ARG A 626 -18.69 20.64 8.70
C ARG A 626 -18.47 22.07 8.17
N ASP A 627 -17.95 22.21 6.95
CA ASP A 627 -17.64 23.51 6.35
C ASP A 627 -18.88 24.27 5.83
N HIS A 628 -19.88 23.56 5.30
CA HIS A 628 -21.04 24.19 4.63
C HIS A 628 -22.37 24.11 5.41
N LEU A 629 -22.54 23.14 6.30
CA LEU A 629 -23.78 22.88 7.06
C LEU A 629 -23.51 22.69 8.57
N PRO A 630 -22.72 23.58 9.23
CA PRO A 630 -22.25 23.37 10.61
C PRO A 630 -23.38 23.18 11.63
N GLN A 631 -24.57 23.73 11.39
CA GLN A 631 -25.76 23.53 12.23
C GLN A 631 -26.12 22.03 12.39
N LEU A 632 -25.92 21.23 11.33
CA LEU A 632 -26.11 19.78 11.41
C LEU A 632 -25.06 19.12 12.30
N THR A 633 -23.81 19.59 12.29
CA THR A 633 -22.73 19.00 13.12
C THR A 633 -22.71 19.53 14.56
N GLU A 634 -23.38 20.65 14.82
CA GLU A 634 -23.69 21.13 16.18
C GLU A 634 -24.84 20.35 16.83
N HIS A 635 -25.81 19.85 16.05
CA HIS A 635 -26.94 19.04 16.53
C HIS A 635 -26.63 17.54 16.55
N MET A 636 -26.12 17.00 15.44
CA MET A 636 -25.65 15.62 15.28
C MET A 636 -24.13 15.61 15.44
N THR A 637 -23.66 15.63 16.70
CA THR A 637 -22.24 15.80 17.04
C THR A 637 -21.36 14.60 16.70
N ASP A 638 -21.97 13.42 16.50
CA ASP A 638 -21.30 12.27 15.91
C ASP A 638 -21.68 12.18 14.43
N MET A 639 -20.68 12.02 13.57
CA MET A 639 -20.88 11.95 12.12
C MET A 639 -21.38 10.59 11.64
N THR A 640 -21.35 9.55 12.49
CA THR A 640 -21.71 8.16 12.13
C THR A 640 -23.06 8.04 11.44
N PHE A 641 -24.05 8.89 11.76
CA PHE A 641 -25.30 8.99 11.00
C PHE A 641 -25.07 9.32 9.51
N PHE A 642 -24.32 10.39 9.23
CA PHE A 642 -23.98 10.81 7.87
C PHE A 642 -23.11 9.78 7.15
N SER A 643 -22.15 9.16 7.85
CA SER A 643 -21.33 8.06 7.34
C SER A 643 -22.16 6.78 7.10
N SER A 644 -23.28 6.57 7.81
CA SER A 644 -24.17 5.44 7.56
C SER A 644 -25.02 5.65 6.30
N VAL A 645 -25.71 6.80 6.18
CA VAL A 645 -26.64 7.04 5.06
C VAL A 645 -25.92 7.24 3.72
N SER A 646 -24.82 8.00 3.71
CA SER A 646 -24.13 8.40 2.47
C SER A 646 -23.46 7.24 1.73
N LEU A 647 -23.16 6.11 2.41
CA LEU A 647 -22.48 4.98 1.78
C LEU A 647 -23.31 4.38 0.65
N SER A 648 -24.62 4.23 0.89
CA SER A 648 -25.58 3.75 -0.12
C SER A 648 -25.66 4.69 -1.33
N TRP A 649 -25.65 6.00 -1.07
CA TRP A 649 -25.71 7.05 -2.10
C TRP A 649 -24.46 7.01 -2.98
N PHE A 650 -23.27 6.85 -2.40
CA PHE A 650 -22.01 6.91 -3.14
C PHE A 650 -21.73 5.62 -3.90
N LEU A 651 -21.92 4.44 -3.29
CA LEU A 651 -21.71 3.15 -3.97
C LEU A 651 -22.66 2.96 -5.16
N THR A 652 -23.86 3.53 -5.11
CA THR A 652 -24.89 3.37 -6.16
C THR A 652 -25.17 4.63 -6.98
N LEU A 653 -24.42 5.72 -6.82
CA LEU A 653 -24.66 7.02 -7.48
C LEU A 653 -26.12 7.51 -7.33
N PHE A 654 -26.67 7.38 -6.12
CA PHE A 654 -28.08 7.60 -5.76
C PHE A 654 -29.13 6.69 -6.45
N ILE A 655 -28.74 5.76 -7.34
CA ILE A 655 -29.67 4.87 -8.07
C ILE A 655 -30.51 3.99 -7.12
N SER A 656 -29.99 3.63 -5.94
CA SER A 656 -30.74 2.83 -4.96
C SER A 656 -31.76 3.61 -4.11
N VAL A 657 -31.79 4.95 -4.19
CA VAL A 657 -32.67 5.81 -3.37
C VAL A 657 -33.54 6.77 -4.19
N LEU A 658 -33.14 7.15 -5.40
CA LEU A 658 -33.94 7.98 -6.30
C LEU A 658 -34.73 7.14 -7.31
N PRO A 659 -35.95 7.56 -7.71
CA PRO A 659 -36.64 7.01 -8.88
C PRO A 659 -35.73 7.04 -10.10
N ILE A 660 -35.83 6.03 -10.97
CA ILE A 660 -34.85 5.79 -12.03
C ILE A 660 -34.74 6.96 -13.02
N GLU A 661 -35.84 7.63 -13.31
CA GLU A 661 -35.88 8.82 -14.14
C GLU A 661 -35.21 10.05 -13.51
N SER A 662 -35.03 10.05 -12.19
CA SER A 662 -34.27 11.07 -11.47
C SER A 662 -32.80 10.66 -11.36
N ALA A 663 -32.53 9.39 -11.05
CA ALA A 663 -31.17 8.86 -10.95
C ALA A 663 -30.37 9.06 -12.25
N VAL A 664 -30.97 8.93 -13.44
CA VAL A 664 -30.25 9.14 -14.72
C VAL A 664 -29.73 10.58 -14.89
N ASN A 665 -30.44 11.61 -14.41
CA ASN A 665 -29.94 12.99 -14.44
C ASN A 665 -28.73 13.18 -13.50
N VAL A 666 -28.64 12.39 -12.42
CA VAL A 666 -27.48 12.38 -11.51
C VAL A 666 -26.30 11.67 -12.18
N VAL A 667 -26.56 10.55 -12.87
CA VAL A 667 -25.55 9.80 -13.64
C VAL A 667 -25.00 10.62 -14.82
N ASP A 668 -25.85 11.39 -15.52
CA ASP A 668 -25.43 12.38 -16.53
C ASP A 668 -24.38 13.35 -15.97
N CYS A 669 -24.67 13.93 -14.78
CA CYS A 669 -23.78 14.89 -14.12
C CYS A 669 -22.50 14.24 -13.59
N PHE A 670 -22.60 13.02 -13.04
CA PHE A 670 -21.44 12.24 -12.60
C PHE A 670 -20.51 11.88 -13.76
N PHE A 671 -21.03 11.47 -14.93
CA PHE A 671 -20.16 11.16 -16.07
C PHE A 671 -19.39 12.38 -16.59
N TYR A 672 -19.94 13.59 -16.42
CA TYR A 672 -19.28 14.84 -16.81
C TYR A 672 -18.32 15.39 -15.73
N ASP A 673 -18.82 15.72 -14.53
CA ASP A 673 -18.06 16.39 -13.46
C ASP A 673 -17.48 15.42 -12.40
N GLY A 674 -17.79 14.13 -12.46
CA GLY A 674 -17.30 13.09 -11.55
C GLY A 674 -17.94 13.13 -10.15
N ILE A 675 -17.25 12.52 -9.18
CA ILE A 675 -17.68 12.44 -7.76
C ILE A 675 -18.04 13.80 -7.14
N LYS A 676 -17.44 14.90 -7.63
CA LYS A 676 -17.77 16.27 -7.24
C LYS A 676 -19.29 16.54 -7.32
N ALA A 677 -19.95 16.09 -8.38
CA ALA A 677 -21.40 16.29 -8.57
C ALA A 677 -22.24 15.50 -7.55
N ILE A 678 -21.79 14.30 -7.17
CA ILE A 678 -22.44 13.44 -6.16
C ILE A 678 -22.32 14.07 -4.77
N LEU A 679 -21.15 14.59 -4.42
CA LEU A 679 -20.90 15.26 -3.14
C LEU A 679 -21.70 16.58 -3.02
N GLN A 680 -21.71 17.40 -4.07
CA GLN A 680 -22.52 18.63 -4.13
C GLN A 680 -24.03 18.34 -4.00
N LEU A 681 -24.52 17.30 -4.69
CA LEU A 681 -25.91 16.85 -4.60
C LEU A 681 -26.24 16.35 -3.18
N GLY A 682 -25.34 15.60 -2.55
CA GLY A 682 -25.48 15.18 -1.15
C GLY A 682 -25.63 16.36 -0.18
N LEU A 683 -24.84 17.42 -0.35
CA LEU A 683 -24.97 18.65 0.45
C LEU A 683 -26.34 19.30 0.22
N ALA A 684 -26.78 19.43 -1.03
CA ALA A 684 -28.08 20.01 -1.37
C ALA A 684 -29.27 19.21 -0.80
N ILE A 685 -29.16 17.88 -0.73
CA ILE A 685 -30.18 17.00 -0.12
C ILE A 685 -30.27 17.21 1.40
N LEU A 686 -29.13 17.31 2.08
CA LEU A 686 -29.09 17.58 3.52
C LEU A 686 -29.59 18.99 3.84
N ASP A 687 -29.17 19.99 3.06
CA ASP A 687 -29.57 21.39 3.15
C ASP A 687 -31.09 21.57 2.95
N TYR A 688 -31.68 20.93 1.93
CA TYR A 688 -33.13 20.96 1.69
C TYR A 688 -33.94 20.38 2.86
N ASN A 689 -33.33 19.50 3.66
CA ASN A 689 -33.97 18.86 4.81
C ASN A 689 -33.47 19.39 6.16
N LEU A 690 -32.67 20.47 6.18
CA LEU A 690 -32.01 21.03 7.36
C LEU A 690 -32.97 21.20 8.55
N ASP A 691 -34.06 21.96 8.37
CA ASP A 691 -35.07 22.21 9.43
C ASP A 691 -35.69 20.91 9.99
N LYS A 692 -35.83 19.87 9.15
CA LYS A 692 -36.37 18.57 9.57
C LYS A 692 -35.33 17.78 10.36
N LEU A 693 -34.09 17.73 9.87
CA LEU A 693 -32.99 17.02 10.53
C LEU A 693 -32.69 17.62 11.91
N LEU A 694 -32.72 18.95 12.04
CA LEU A 694 -32.59 19.67 13.31
C LEU A 694 -33.77 19.45 14.29
N THR A 695 -34.91 18.91 13.83
CA THR A 695 -36.04 18.51 14.70
C THR A 695 -36.12 17.02 14.99
N CYS A 696 -35.26 16.20 14.35
CA CYS A 696 -35.15 14.77 14.63
C CYS A 696 -34.39 14.55 15.97
N LYS A 697 -34.84 13.54 16.72
CA LYS A 697 -34.29 13.16 18.04
C LYS A 697 -33.37 11.95 17.98
N ASP A 698 -33.48 11.16 16.92
CA ASP A 698 -32.71 9.95 16.67
C ASP A 698 -32.52 9.72 15.16
N ASP A 699 -31.59 8.83 14.83
CA ASP A 699 -31.23 8.48 13.45
C ASP A 699 -32.39 7.87 12.67
N ALA A 700 -33.37 7.23 13.33
CA ALA A 700 -34.50 6.60 12.65
C ALA A 700 -35.55 7.63 12.23
N GLU A 701 -35.82 8.67 13.04
CA GLU A 701 -36.57 9.86 12.62
C GLU A 701 -35.86 10.52 11.41
N ALA A 702 -34.52 10.64 11.45
CA ALA A 702 -33.74 11.30 10.40
C ALA A 702 -33.67 10.50 9.07
N VAL A 703 -33.41 9.18 9.10
CA VAL A 703 -33.52 8.30 7.93
C VAL A 703 -34.93 8.36 7.34
N THR A 704 -35.96 8.35 8.18
CA THR A 704 -37.35 8.45 7.73
C THR A 704 -37.65 9.79 7.05
N ALA A 705 -37.06 10.89 7.52
CA ALA A 705 -37.18 12.20 6.88
C ALA A 705 -36.50 12.27 5.50
N LEU A 706 -35.33 11.64 5.35
CA LEU A 706 -34.58 11.58 4.09
C LEU A 706 -35.26 10.65 3.06
N ASN A 707 -35.72 9.47 3.47
CA ASN A 707 -36.46 8.55 2.58
C ASN A 707 -37.74 9.21 2.04
N ARG A 708 -38.53 9.87 2.90
CA ARG A 708 -39.70 10.66 2.47
C ARG A 708 -39.36 11.82 1.55
N PHE A 709 -38.15 12.38 1.62
CA PHE A 709 -37.70 13.37 0.65
C PHE A 709 -37.42 12.71 -0.70
N PHE A 710 -36.68 11.60 -0.73
CA PHE A 710 -36.39 10.85 -1.95
C PHE A 710 -37.67 10.36 -2.67
N ASP A 711 -38.67 9.87 -1.92
CA ASP A 711 -40.01 9.51 -2.42
C ASP A 711 -40.73 10.66 -3.14
N ASN A 712 -40.35 11.92 -2.86
CA ASN A 712 -40.92 13.14 -3.43
C ASN A 712 -40.02 13.82 -4.47
N VAL A 713 -38.83 13.27 -4.78
CA VAL A 713 -38.01 13.71 -5.91
C VAL A 713 -38.56 13.10 -7.20
N THR A 714 -38.79 13.94 -8.20
CA THR A 714 -39.43 13.57 -9.47
C THR A 714 -38.66 14.15 -10.65
N ASN A 715 -38.99 13.71 -11.88
CA ASN A 715 -38.49 14.32 -13.11
C ASN A 715 -39.68 14.74 -14.00
N LYS A 716 -40.04 16.03 -13.96
CA LYS A 716 -41.12 16.67 -14.74
C LYS A 716 -40.89 16.62 -16.26
N ASP A 717 -39.70 16.25 -16.71
CA ASP A 717 -39.30 16.16 -18.12
C ASP A 717 -39.27 14.72 -18.63
N SER A 718 -39.20 13.72 -17.75
CA SER A 718 -38.98 12.32 -18.12
C SER A 718 -40.04 11.77 -19.07
N PRO A 719 -39.66 11.24 -20.26
CA PRO A 719 -40.61 10.62 -21.20
C PRO A 719 -41.03 9.20 -20.79
N LEU A 720 -40.42 8.60 -19.76
CA LEU A 720 -40.72 7.24 -19.31
C LEU A 720 -42.22 7.05 -19.00
N PRO A 721 -42.80 5.86 -19.30
CA PRO A 721 -44.18 5.52 -18.95
C PRO A 721 -44.42 5.53 -17.44
N SER A 722 -45.58 5.99 -16.97
CA SER A 722 -45.82 6.16 -15.53
C SER A 722 -45.90 4.85 -14.73
N ASN A 723 -46.10 3.71 -15.39
CA ASN A 723 -45.92 2.37 -14.82
C ASN A 723 -44.45 1.98 -14.54
N VAL A 724 -43.49 2.87 -14.82
CA VAL A 724 -42.06 2.76 -14.45
C VAL A 724 -41.67 3.86 -13.44
N GLN A 725 -42.55 4.83 -13.16
CA GLN A 725 -42.24 6.06 -12.42
C GLN A 725 -42.64 6.02 -10.93
N GLN A 726 -43.34 4.97 -10.45
CA GLN A 726 -43.79 4.89 -9.07
C GLN A 726 -43.89 3.45 -8.52
N GLY A 727 -43.01 3.10 -7.58
CA GLY A 727 -43.21 1.99 -6.64
C GLY A 727 -44.18 2.34 -5.49
N SER A 728 -44.56 3.62 -5.35
CA SER A 728 -45.40 4.14 -4.26
C SER A 728 -46.90 3.94 -4.49
N ASN A 729 -47.36 2.68 -4.40
CA ASN A 729 -48.78 2.32 -4.24
C ASN A 729 -49.31 2.68 -2.84
N VAL A 730 -49.27 3.97 -2.49
CA VAL A 730 -49.97 4.56 -1.35
C VAL A 730 -51.11 5.39 -1.91
N SER A 731 -52.33 5.10 -1.47
CA SER A 731 -53.57 5.74 -1.92
C SER A 731 -53.55 7.26 -1.84
N ASP A 732 -54.17 7.93 -2.82
CA ASP A 732 -54.36 9.39 -2.92
C ASP A 732 -55.17 10.00 -1.74
N GLU A 733 -54.57 10.07 -0.56
CA GLU A 733 -55.13 10.70 0.65
C GLU A 733 -54.29 11.89 1.14
N LYS A 734 -54.34 12.98 0.36
CA LYS A 734 -54.24 14.37 0.86
C LYS A 734 -53.01 14.80 1.67
N THR A 735 -51.87 14.12 1.58
CA THR A 735 -50.61 14.63 2.15
C THR A 735 -50.01 15.74 1.29
N SER A 736 -50.02 16.98 1.79
CA SER A 736 -49.60 18.20 1.07
C SER A 736 -48.07 18.37 1.00
N HIS A 737 -47.34 17.36 0.53
CA HIS A 737 -45.89 17.40 0.43
C HIS A 737 -45.42 17.99 -0.90
N THR A 738 -44.45 18.90 -0.83
CA THR A 738 -43.87 19.58 -1.99
C THR A 738 -43.02 18.59 -2.79
N ARG A 739 -43.47 18.23 -4.00
CA ARG A 739 -42.65 17.46 -4.95
C ARG A 739 -41.48 18.31 -5.44
N VAL A 740 -40.28 17.74 -5.40
CA VAL A 740 -39.03 18.35 -5.88
C VAL A 740 -38.76 17.84 -7.29
N ASP A 741 -38.20 18.68 -8.17
CA ASP A 741 -37.66 18.19 -9.45
C ASP A 741 -36.16 17.95 -9.33
N ILE A 742 -35.68 16.86 -9.90
CA ILE A 742 -34.26 16.54 -9.92
C ILE A 742 -33.43 17.59 -10.69
N THR A 743 -33.99 18.22 -11.73
CA THR A 743 -33.32 19.26 -12.52
C THR A 743 -33.29 20.60 -11.78
N ASP A 744 -34.29 20.85 -10.92
CA ASP A 744 -34.29 21.98 -9.99
C ASP A 744 -33.21 21.75 -8.90
N LEU A 745 -33.19 20.57 -8.28
CA LEU A 745 -32.23 20.19 -7.23
C LEU A 745 -30.77 20.14 -7.72
N ILE A 746 -30.50 19.58 -8.91
CA ILE A 746 -29.15 19.54 -9.50
C ILE A 746 -28.68 20.96 -9.86
N ARG A 747 -29.56 21.84 -10.34
CA ARG A 747 -29.23 23.25 -10.59
C ARG A 747 -28.89 23.96 -9.27
N GLU A 748 -29.75 23.85 -8.26
CA GLU A 748 -29.56 24.48 -6.94
C GLU A 748 -28.27 23.98 -6.26
N SER A 749 -27.97 22.69 -6.37
CA SER A 749 -26.67 22.09 -6.00
C SER A 749 -25.48 22.78 -6.68
N ASN A 750 -25.53 22.94 -8.01
CA ASN A 750 -24.46 23.61 -8.78
C ASN A 750 -24.36 25.11 -8.51
N GLU A 751 -25.46 25.78 -8.18
CA GLU A 751 -25.49 27.21 -7.85
C GLU A 751 -24.98 27.49 -6.43
N LYS A 752 -25.39 26.69 -5.44
CA LYS A 752 -25.01 26.87 -4.02
C LYS A 752 -23.62 26.34 -3.68
N TYR A 753 -23.19 25.24 -4.30
CA TYR A 753 -21.91 24.57 -4.02
C TYR A 753 -20.93 24.64 -5.20
N GLY A 754 -21.20 25.46 -6.22
CA GLY A 754 -20.37 25.63 -7.42
C GLY A 754 -18.97 26.22 -7.17
N ASN A 755 -18.67 26.67 -5.96
CA ASN A 755 -17.34 27.10 -5.52
C ASN A 755 -16.41 25.92 -5.21
N ILE A 756 -16.94 24.72 -4.93
CA ILE A 756 -16.15 23.51 -4.67
C ILE A 756 -15.50 23.06 -5.98
N ARG A 757 -14.16 23.07 -6.05
CA ARG A 757 -13.40 22.69 -7.25
C ARG A 757 -12.97 21.24 -7.21
N TYR A 758 -12.65 20.67 -8.37
CA TYR A 758 -12.16 19.30 -8.48
C TYR A 758 -10.81 19.10 -7.78
N GLU A 759 -9.93 20.10 -7.82
CA GLU A 759 -8.62 20.06 -7.16
C GLU A 759 -8.75 20.01 -5.63
N ASP A 760 -9.76 20.69 -5.08
CA ASP A 760 -10.00 20.73 -3.64
C ASP A 760 -10.52 19.35 -3.17
N ILE A 761 -11.53 18.80 -3.85
CA ILE A 761 -12.01 17.42 -3.62
C ILE A 761 -10.85 16.42 -3.72
N HIS A 762 -10.00 16.52 -4.74
CA HIS A 762 -8.88 15.60 -4.92
C HIS A 762 -7.86 15.69 -3.76
N SER A 763 -7.53 16.91 -3.29
CA SER A 763 -6.64 17.09 -2.13
C SER A 763 -7.26 16.57 -0.83
N MET A 764 -8.56 16.79 -0.60
CA MET A 764 -9.29 16.27 0.55
C MET A 764 -9.32 14.73 0.53
N ARG A 765 -9.49 14.09 -0.64
CA ARG A 765 -9.41 12.62 -0.79
C ARG A 765 -8.02 12.08 -0.44
N CYS A 766 -6.95 12.71 -0.91
CA CYS A 766 -5.59 12.28 -0.61
C CYS A 766 -5.27 12.38 0.88
N ARG A 767 -5.65 13.49 1.54
CA ARG A 767 -5.57 13.63 3.01
C ARG A 767 -6.33 12.53 3.73
N ASN A 768 -7.57 12.27 3.33
CA ASN A 768 -8.45 11.33 4.04
C ASN A 768 -8.14 9.85 3.77
N ARG A 769 -7.43 9.48 2.69
CA ARG A 769 -7.00 8.08 2.48
C ARG A 769 -6.12 7.55 3.62
N LEU A 770 -5.19 8.38 4.11
CA LEU A 770 -4.35 8.08 5.26
C LEU A 770 -5.20 7.76 6.50
N TYR A 771 -6.12 8.65 6.84
CA TYR A 771 -6.99 8.52 7.99
C TYR A 771 -7.92 7.29 7.89
N VAL A 772 -8.57 7.09 6.75
CA VAL A 772 -9.48 5.95 6.52
C VAL A 772 -8.75 4.62 6.65
N ILE A 773 -7.57 4.47 6.04
CA ILE A 773 -6.84 3.19 6.09
C ILE A 773 -6.33 2.94 7.51
N GLN A 774 -5.76 3.92 8.23
CA GLN A 774 -5.40 3.69 9.64
C GLN A 774 -6.61 3.39 10.53
N THR A 775 -7.79 3.97 10.25
CA THR A 775 -9.01 3.67 11.01
C THR A 775 -9.49 2.22 10.78
N LEU A 776 -9.38 1.71 9.55
CA LEU A 776 -9.64 0.30 9.25
C LEU A 776 -8.60 -0.62 9.94
N GLU A 777 -7.32 -0.28 9.88
CA GLU A 777 -6.23 -1.06 10.46
C GLU A 777 -6.28 -1.10 12.00
N GLU A 778 -6.64 0.02 12.65
CA GLU A 778 -6.90 0.09 14.09
C GLU A 778 -8.13 -0.75 14.44
N THR A 779 -9.20 -0.71 13.63
CA THR A 779 -10.39 -1.55 13.83
C THR A 779 -10.06 -3.05 13.72
N THR A 780 -9.25 -3.46 12.75
CA THR A 780 -8.71 -4.83 12.65
C THR A 780 -7.95 -5.19 13.93
N LYS A 781 -6.98 -4.36 14.36
CA LYS A 781 -6.20 -4.60 15.58
C LYS A 781 -7.09 -4.77 16.81
N GLN A 782 -8.03 -3.85 17.04
CA GLN A 782 -8.93 -3.92 18.21
C GLN A 782 -9.83 -5.18 18.19
N ASN A 783 -10.17 -5.71 17.02
CA ASN A 783 -10.87 -7.00 16.91
C ASN A 783 -9.95 -8.20 17.20
N VAL A 784 -8.70 -8.18 16.74
CA VAL A 784 -7.68 -9.20 17.10
C VAL A 784 -7.44 -9.21 18.61
N LEU A 785 -7.12 -8.05 19.20
CA LEU A 785 -6.82 -7.91 20.62
C LEU A 785 -7.99 -8.38 21.51
N ARG A 786 -9.24 -8.10 21.12
CA ARG A 786 -10.44 -8.55 21.87
C ARG A 786 -10.62 -10.06 21.89
N VAL A 787 -10.14 -10.79 20.87
CA VAL A 787 -10.15 -12.26 20.88
C VAL A 787 -8.96 -12.78 21.67
N VAL A 788 -7.73 -12.35 21.32
CA VAL A 788 -6.50 -12.87 21.92
C VAL A 788 -6.44 -12.68 23.44
N SER A 789 -6.94 -11.55 23.95
CA SER A 789 -7.01 -11.27 25.40
C SER A 789 -7.95 -12.17 26.23
N GLN A 790 -8.63 -13.13 25.60
CA GLN A 790 -9.39 -14.19 26.29
C GLN A 790 -8.53 -15.44 26.55
N ASP A 791 -7.49 -15.66 25.74
CA ASP A 791 -6.67 -16.88 25.74
C ASP A 791 -5.31 -16.70 26.43
N VAL A 792 -4.88 -15.45 26.72
CA VAL A 792 -3.53 -15.11 27.25
C VAL A 792 -3.60 -14.24 28.51
N LYS A 793 -2.55 -14.29 29.34
CA LYS A 793 -2.44 -13.56 30.61
C LYS A 793 -1.82 -12.15 30.48
N LEU A 794 -1.18 -11.84 29.35
CA LEU A 794 -0.69 -10.49 28.99
C LEU A 794 -1.81 -9.43 29.06
N SER A 795 -1.49 -8.23 29.53
CA SER A 795 -2.44 -7.11 29.56
C SER A 795 -2.73 -6.55 28.16
N LEU A 796 -3.87 -5.88 28.01
CA LEU A 796 -4.27 -5.25 26.75
C LEU A 796 -3.23 -4.24 26.22
N GLN A 797 -2.48 -3.55 27.09
CA GLN A 797 -1.40 -2.66 26.65
C GLN A 797 -0.20 -3.44 26.10
N GLU A 798 0.23 -4.50 26.80
CA GLU A 798 1.35 -5.33 26.35
C GLU A 798 1.01 -6.03 25.03
N LEU A 799 -0.24 -6.45 24.82
CA LEU A 799 -0.72 -7.02 23.57
C LEU A 799 -0.78 -5.99 22.43
N ASP A 800 -1.16 -4.74 22.68
CA ASP A 800 -1.14 -3.67 21.67
C ASP A 800 0.30 -3.38 21.21
N GLU A 801 1.22 -3.20 22.17
CA GLU A 801 2.65 -2.99 21.89
C GLU A 801 3.27 -4.20 21.17
N LEU A 802 2.93 -5.43 21.56
CA LEU A 802 3.36 -6.66 20.89
C LEU A 802 2.82 -6.78 19.46
N TYR A 803 1.55 -6.40 19.22
CA TYR A 803 0.93 -6.40 17.89
C TYR A 803 1.61 -5.40 16.95
N VAL A 804 1.92 -4.20 17.44
CA VAL A 804 2.67 -3.19 16.68
C VAL A 804 4.05 -3.72 16.27
N ILE A 805 4.78 -4.38 17.19
CA ILE A 805 6.10 -4.97 16.88
C ILE A 805 5.98 -6.12 15.88
N PHE A 806 4.98 -7.00 16.03
CA PHE A 806 4.70 -8.12 15.11
C PHE A 806 4.41 -7.63 13.69
N LYS A 807 3.44 -6.70 13.54
CA LYS A 807 3.09 -6.07 12.26
C LYS A 807 4.25 -5.31 11.63
N LYS A 808 5.12 -4.70 12.44
CA LYS A 808 6.32 -3.99 11.96
C LYS A 808 7.39 -4.94 11.41
N GLU A 809 7.54 -6.16 11.94
CA GLU A 809 8.46 -7.15 11.34
C GLU A 809 7.95 -7.65 9.99
N LEU A 810 6.62 -7.74 9.82
CA LEU A 810 6.02 -8.10 8.54
C LEU A 810 6.44 -7.11 7.45
N PHE A 811 6.24 -5.82 7.71
CA PHE A 811 6.52 -4.76 6.73
C PHE A 811 8.01 -4.46 6.54
N LEU A 812 8.86 -4.57 7.58
CA LEU A 812 10.31 -4.36 7.45
C LEU A 812 10.97 -5.33 6.45
N SER A 813 10.50 -6.57 6.34
CA SER A 813 10.96 -7.51 5.29
C SER A 813 10.60 -7.03 3.87
N CYS A 814 9.58 -6.19 3.71
CA CYS A 814 9.08 -5.73 2.42
C CYS A 814 9.73 -4.41 1.93
N TYR A 815 10.42 -3.67 2.80
CA TYR A 815 10.91 -2.31 2.49
C TYR A 815 12.02 -2.26 1.43
N TRP A 816 12.82 -3.32 1.33
CA TRP A 816 14.03 -3.38 0.49
C TRP A 816 14.05 -4.57 -0.49
N CYS A 817 12.94 -5.31 -0.60
CA CYS A 817 12.81 -6.50 -1.45
C CYS A 817 11.73 -6.33 -2.53
N LEU A 818 12.13 -6.27 -3.80
CA LEU A 818 11.19 -6.28 -4.92
C LEU A 818 10.38 -7.58 -4.94
N GLY A 819 9.08 -7.49 -5.20
CA GLY A 819 8.21 -8.66 -5.37
C GLY A 819 8.22 -9.64 -4.19
N CYS A 820 8.53 -9.15 -2.98
CA CYS A 820 8.77 -9.99 -1.81
C CYS A 820 7.58 -10.93 -1.55
N PRO A 821 7.75 -12.27 -1.52
CA PRO A 821 6.65 -13.21 -1.27
C PRO A 821 5.90 -12.92 0.02
N VAL A 822 6.59 -12.33 1.01
CA VAL A 822 6.08 -11.86 2.29
C VAL A 822 4.89 -10.90 2.18
N LEU A 823 4.77 -10.13 1.08
CA LEU A 823 3.58 -9.30 0.83
C LEU A 823 2.28 -10.11 0.62
N LYS A 824 2.38 -11.45 0.51
CA LYS A 824 1.25 -12.37 0.48
C LYS A 824 0.83 -12.87 1.88
N HIS A 825 1.68 -12.72 2.90
CA HIS A 825 1.41 -13.17 4.29
C HIS A 825 0.60 -12.12 5.10
N HIS A 826 0.51 -10.89 4.58
CA HIS A 826 -0.62 -10.02 4.84
C HIS A 826 -1.77 -10.44 3.90
N ASP A 827 -3.04 -10.45 4.31
CA ASP A 827 -4.19 -10.39 3.39
C ASP A 827 -5.45 -9.74 3.99
N PRO A 828 -5.83 -8.50 3.60
CA PRO A 828 -7.06 -7.85 4.05
C PRO A 828 -8.37 -8.58 3.68
N SER A 829 -8.30 -9.64 2.88
CA SER A 829 -9.44 -10.45 2.46
C SER A 829 -9.74 -11.61 3.44
N LEU A 830 -8.84 -11.91 4.37
CA LEU A 830 -9.04 -12.94 5.39
C LEU A 830 -9.76 -12.40 6.64
N PRO A 831 -10.31 -13.26 7.52
CA PRO A 831 -10.76 -12.88 8.87
C PRO A 831 -9.63 -12.19 9.66
N TYR A 832 -9.97 -11.25 10.54
CA TYR A 832 -8.99 -10.33 11.17
C TYR A 832 -7.80 -11.00 11.89
N LEU A 833 -7.94 -12.23 12.39
CA LEU A 833 -6.85 -13.02 12.98
C LEU A 833 -5.82 -13.48 11.94
N GLU A 834 -6.29 -13.86 10.75
CA GLU A 834 -5.51 -14.40 9.62
C GLU A 834 -4.97 -13.29 8.71
N GLN A 835 -5.45 -12.05 8.83
CA GLN A 835 -4.99 -10.93 7.98
C GLN A 835 -3.49 -10.67 8.08
N TYR A 836 -2.86 -10.99 9.20
CA TYR A 836 -1.44 -10.72 9.46
C TYR A 836 -0.73 -11.99 9.95
N GLN A 837 0.04 -12.63 9.06
CA GLN A 837 0.90 -13.76 9.37
C GLN A 837 2.39 -13.43 9.10
N ILE A 838 3.30 -14.14 9.76
CA ILE A 838 4.76 -14.04 9.59
C ILE A 838 5.38 -15.40 9.24
N ASP A 839 6.47 -15.38 8.46
CA ASP A 839 7.23 -16.61 8.13
C ASP A 839 8.25 -17.00 9.22
N CYS A 840 8.90 -18.15 9.05
CA CYS A 840 9.92 -18.66 9.98
C CYS A 840 11.15 -17.73 10.15
N GLN A 841 11.52 -16.93 9.14
CA GLN A 841 12.64 -15.98 9.25
C GLN A 841 12.23 -14.76 10.09
N GLN A 842 11.01 -14.28 9.90
CA GLN A 842 10.41 -13.17 10.67
C GLN A 842 10.13 -13.58 12.11
N PHE A 843 9.59 -14.78 12.32
CA PHE A 843 9.41 -15.38 13.64
C PHE A 843 10.75 -15.49 14.38
N ARG A 844 11.82 -15.95 13.72
CA ARG A 844 13.18 -16.00 14.31
C ARG A 844 13.69 -14.62 14.71
N ALA A 845 13.46 -13.59 13.89
CA ALA A 845 13.84 -12.21 14.22
C ALA A 845 13.10 -11.69 15.48
N LEU A 846 11.77 -11.87 15.54
CA LEU A 846 10.96 -11.52 16.72
C LEU A 846 11.34 -12.35 17.95
N TYR A 847 11.56 -13.65 17.80
CA TYR A 847 11.97 -14.54 18.88
C TYR A 847 13.27 -14.06 19.53
N HIS A 848 14.27 -13.64 18.74
CA HIS A 848 15.52 -13.07 19.27
C HIS A 848 15.33 -11.74 20.01
N LEU A 849 14.36 -10.91 19.61
CA LEU A 849 14.07 -9.63 20.25
C LEU A 849 13.21 -9.78 21.52
N LEU A 850 12.27 -10.74 21.53
CA LEU A 850 11.18 -10.80 22.51
C LEU A 850 11.23 -12.02 23.44
N SER A 851 11.75 -13.17 23.01
CA SER A 851 11.82 -14.36 23.89
C SER A 851 12.71 -14.08 25.11
N PRO A 852 12.32 -14.52 26.32
CA PRO A 852 13.23 -14.50 27.46
C PRO A 852 14.40 -15.47 27.22
N TRP A 853 14.23 -16.51 26.42
CA TRP A 853 15.23 -17.56 26.15
C TRP A 853 16.25 -17.22 25.05
N ALA A 854 16.20 -15.99 24.51
CA ALA A 854 17.01 -15.53 23.37
C ALA A 854 18.53 -15.40 23.66
N HIS A 855 18.94 -15.38 24.93
CA HIS A 855 20.37 -15.38 25.32
C HIS A 855 21.02 -16.76 25.22
N SER A 856 20.24 -17.85 25.14
CA SER A 856 20.77 -19.21 25.05
C SER A 856 21.58 -19.45 23.77
N ALA A 857 22.67 -20.20 23.88
CA ALA A 857 23.52 -20.56 22.73
C ALA A 857 22.78 -21.33 21.62
N ASN A 858 21.63 -21.94 21.94
CA ASN A 858 20.78 -22.67 21.00
C ASN A 858 19.59 -21.84 20.46
N LYS A 859 19.54 -20.51 20.67
CA LYS A 859 18.41 -19.62 20.32
C LYS A 859 17.77 -19.90 18.95
N ASP A 860 18.59 -20.15 17.93
CA ASP A 860 18.15 -20.44 16.56
C ASP A 860 17.36 -21.76 16.44
N SER A 861 17.82 -22.79 17.15
CA SER A 861 17.13 -24.09 17.20
C SER A 861 15.82 -23.97 17.98
N LEU A 862 15.82 -23.23 19.09
CA LEU A 862 14.60 -23.00 19.88
C LEU A 862 13.57 -22.19 19.09
N ALA A 863 13.98 -21.17 18.34
CA ALA A 863 13.10 -20.42 17.45
C ALA A 863 12.48 -21.32 16.37
N LEU A 864 13.28 -22.15 15.69
CA LEU A 864 12.80 -23.08 14.66
C LEU A 864 11.86 -24.16 15.22
N TRP A 865 12.18 -24.75 16.38
CA TRP A 865 11.32 -25.74 17.00
C TRP A 865 10.03 -25.13 17.55
N THR A 866 10.07 -23.86 18.03
CA THR A 866 8.86 -23.17 18.49
C THR A 866 7.95 -22.83 17.32
N PHE A 867 8.51 -22.34 16.20
CA PHE A 867 7.76 -22.11 14.97
C PHE A 867 7.00 -23.37 14.52
N ARG A 868 7.71 -24.50 14.36
CA ARG A 868 7.13 -25.80 13.98
C ARG A 868 6.16 -26.42 14.99
N LEU A 869 6.13 -25.91 16.23
CA LEU A 869 5.16 -26.36 17.24
C LEU A 869 3.84 -25.59 17.17
N LEU A 870 3.87 -24.37 16.62
CA LEU A 870 2.73 -23.48 16.45
C LEU A 870 2.09 -23.61 15.06
N ASP A 871 2.87 -23.98 14.05
CA ASP A 871 2.49 -24.29 12.66
C ASP A 871 1.68 -25.61 12.58
N GLU A 872 0.55 -25.68 13.29
CA GLU A 872 -0.33 -26.85 13.36
C GLU A 872 -0.95 -27.19 12.00
N ASN A 873 -1.20 -26.19 11.15
CA ASN A 873 -1.79 -26.36 9.83
C ASN A 873 -0.74 -26.71 8.73
N SER A 874 0.56 -26.56 9.02
CA SER A 874 1.67 -26.78 8.09
C SER A 874 1.61 -25.88 6.83
N ASP A 875 1.18 -24.62 6.99
CA ASP A 875 1.21 -23.62 5.91
C ASP A 875 2.53 -22.81 5.86
N CYS A 876 3.44 -23.04 6.82
CA CYS A 876 4.70 -22.32 7.01
C CYS A 876 4.53 -20.82 7.36
N LEU A 877 3.42 -20.45 7.99
CA LEU A 877 3.13 -19.11 8.50
C LEU A 877 2.59 -19.17 9.94
N ILE A 878 2.74 -18.06 10.68
CA ILE A 878 2.27 -17.93 12.06
C ILE A 878 1.49 -16.62 12.21
N ASN A 879 0.27 -16.69 12.74
CA ASN A 879 -0.56 -15.53 13.03
C ASN A 879 -0.29 -14.93 14.42
N PHE A 880 -0.94 -13.81 14.74
CA PHE A 880 -0.73 -13.12 16.01
C PHE A 880 -1.24 -13.90 17.24
N LYS A 881 -2.30 -14.73 17.10
CA LYS A 881 -2.83 -15.55 18.21
C LYS A 881 -1.82 -16.62 18.63
N GLU A 882 -1.27 -17.36 17.66
CA GLU A 882 -0.20 -18.35 17.89
C GLU A 882 1.05 -17.71 18.50
N PHE A 883 1.52 -16.60 17.90
CA PHE A 883 2.72 -15.91 18.36
C PHE A 883 2.58 -15.37 19.80
N SER A 884 1.48 -14.67 20.09
CA SER A 884 1.23 -14.11 21.43
C SER A 884 1.01 -15.20 22.48
N SER A 885 0.36 -16.32 22.14
CA SER A 885 0.20 -17.47 23.05
C SER A 885 1.55 -18.07 23.45
N ALA A 886 2.49 -18.21 22.50
CA ALA A 886 3.83 -18.72 22.79
C ALA A 886 4.64 -17.77 23.69
N ILE A 887 4.53 -16.46 23.45
CA ILE A 887 5.16 -15.43 24.29
C ILE A 887 4.54 -15.42 25.70
N ASP A 888 3.20 -15.50 25.82
CA ASP A 888 2.52 -15.55 27.12
C ASP A 888 2.96 -16.76 27.96
N ILE A 889 3.09 -17.94 27.37
CA ILE A 889 3.62 -19.13 28.07
C ILE A 889 5.07 -18.89 28.53
N MET A 890 5.92 -18.24 27.72
CA MET A 890 7.30 -17.96 28.10
C MET A 890 7.45 -16.94 29.24
N TYR A 891 6.54 -15.97 29.37
CA TYR A 891 6.54 -14.97 30.45
C TYR A 891 5.64 -15.37 31.63
N ASN A 892 4.34 -15.48 31.38
CA ASN A 892 3.26 -15.67 32.36
C ASN A 892 2.85 -17.14 32.58
N GLY A 893 3.44 -18.08 31.85
CA GLY A 893 3.28 -19.52 32.12
C GLY A 893 3.80 -19.89 33.51
N SER A 894 3.09 -20.77 34.20
CA SER A 894 3.58 -21.48 35.38
C SER A 894 4.78 -22.37 35.03
N PHE A 895 5.46 -22.87 36.07
CA PHE A 895 6.50 -23.89 35.92
C PHE A 895 6.10 -25.04 34.99
N THR A 896 4.89 -25.57 35.16
CA THR A 896 4.38 -26.71 34.38
C THR A 896 4.11 -26.36 32.92
N GLU A 897 3.56 -25.16 32.64
CA GLU A 897 3.31 -24.69 31.27
C GLU A 897 4.62 -24.44 30.52
N LYS A 898 5.57 -23.73 31.14
CA LYS A 898 6.92 -23.48 30.59
C LYS A 898 7.67 -24.79 30.32
N LEU A 899 7.59 -25.74 31.24
CA LEU A 899 8.21 -27.06 31.08
C LEU A 899 7.51 -27.90 29.99
N LYS A 900 6.17 -27.85 29.89
CA LYS A 900 5.41 -28.55 28.84
C LYS A 900 5.78 -28.02 27.45
N LEU A 901 5.96 -26.71 27.31
CA LEU A 901 6.48 -26.09 26.10
C LEU A 901 7.90 -26.61 25.78
N LEU A 902 8.86 -26.46 26.70
CA LEU A 902 10.24 -26.95 26.48
C LEU A 902 10.31 -28.45 26.16
N PHE A 903 9.46 -29.28 26.76
CA PHE A 903 9.37 -30.71 26.47
C PHE A 903 8.86 -30.95 25.03
N LYS A 904 7.78 -30.27 24.62
CA LYS A 904 7.25 -30.35 23.24
C LYS A 904 8.28 -29.92 22.19
N LEU A 905 9.12 -28.91 22.45
CA LEU A 905 10.20 -28.49 21.53
C LEU A 905 11.25 -29.58 21.24
N HIS A 906 11.36 -30.61 22.09
CA HIS A 906 12.34 -31.69 21.95
C HIS A 906 11.74 -33.00 21.43
N ILE A 907 10.50 -32.98 20.91
CA ILE A 907 9.84 -34.12 20.28
C ILE A 907 9.30 -33.71 18.89
N PRO A 908 9.29 -34.60 17.88
CA PRO A 908 8.62 -34.34 16.60
C PRO A 908 7.12 -33.98 16.77
N PRO A 909 6.54 -33.13 15.91
CA PRO A 909 7.12 -32.58 14.67
C PRO A 909 8.12 -31.42 14.86
N ALA A 910 8.12 -30.77 16.03
CA ALA A 910 8.99 -29.63 16.30
C ALA A 910 10.48 -29.98 16.17
N TYR A 911 10.90 -31.03 16.87
CA TYR A 911 12.30 -31.45 16.97
C TYR A 911 12.83 -32.16 15.74
N THR A 912 14.02 -31.74 15.28
CA THR A 912 14.85 -32.47 14.31
C THR A 912 16.32 -32.40 14.74
N GLU A 913 17.06 -33.51 14.60
CA GLU A 913 18.50 -33.56 14.89
C GLU A 913 19.31 -32.72 13.87
N VAL A 914 19.54 -31.45 14.21
CA VAL A 914 20.45 -30.58 13.46
C VAL A 914 21.89 -31.04 13.71
N LYS A 915 22.54 -31.61 12.69
CA LYS A 915 23.97 -31.94 12.74
C LYS A 915 24.80 -30.66 12.79
N SER A 916 25.28 -30.31 13.98
CA SER A 916 26.17 -29.16 14.20
C SER A 916 27.47 -29.33 13.41
N LYS A 917 27.63 -28.56 12.32
CA LYS A 917 28.96 -28.19 11.81
C LYS A 917 29.62 -27.20 12.78
N ASP A 918 30.93 -27.08 12.69
CA ASP A 918 31.78 -26.46 13.73
C ASP A 918 31.33 -25.07 14.17
N ALA A 919 31.29 -24.85 15.49
CA ALA A 919 30.97 -23.57 16.14
C ALA A 919 32.10 -22.51 16.01
N SER A 920 32.79 -22.49 14.87
CA SER A 920 33.95 -21.63 14.56
C SER A 920 33.69 -20.67 13.38
N LYS A 921 32.47 -20.66 12.83
CA LYS A 921 31.96 -19.64 11.90
C LYS A 921 30.67 -19.05 12.46
N GLY A 922 30.67 -17.75 12.71
CA GLY A 922 29.55 -17.06 13.37
C GLY A 922 28.43 -16.63 12.41
N ASP A 923 27.22 -16.56 12.97
CA ASP A 923 26.10 -15.70 12.55
C ASP A 923 25.70 -15.63 11.06
N GLU A 924 25.89 -16.70 10.26
CA GLU A 924 25.19 -16.83 8.97
C GLU A 924 24.88 -18.30 8.62
N LEU A 925 23.59 -18.62 8.48
CA LEU A 925 23.15 -19.87 7.84
C LEU A 925 23.25 -19.69 6.32
N SER A 926 23.86 -20.66 5.64
CA SER A 926 24.11 -20.51 4.21
C SER A 926 22.81 -20.46 3.39
N LYS A 927 22.88 -19.82 2.22
CA LYS A 927 21.74 -19.73 1.30
C LYS A 927 21.25 -21.12 0.83
N GLU A 928 22.14 -22.11 0.84
CA GLU A 928 21.84 -23.52 0.55
C GLU A 928 21.13 -24.19 1.73
N GLU A 929 21.54 -23.93 2.97
CA GLU A 929 20.83 -24.39 4.17
C GLU A 929 19.43 -23.74 4.27
N LEU A 930 19.27 -22.46 3.95
CA LEU A 930 17.97 -21.79 3.87
C LEU A 930 17.05 -22.39 2.78
N LEU A 931 17.61 -22.80 1.63
CA LEU A 931 16.87 -23.54 0.59
C LEU A 931 16.55 -24.98 1.00
N TYR A 932 17.40 -25.62 1.82
CA TYR A 932 17.12 -26.93 2.37
C TYR A 932 16.01 -26.88 3.44
N PHE A 933 16.01 -25.84 4.29
CA PHE A 933 14.95 -25.64 5.29
C PHE A 933 13.56 -25.45 4.66
N SER A 934 13.45 -24.84 3.48
CA SER A 934 12.17 -24.70 2.77
C SER A 934 11.74 -25.94 1.96
N GLN A 935 12.55 -27.00 1.92
CA GLN A 935 12.27 -28.24 1.16
C GLN A 935 11.98 -29.46 2.04
N LEU A 936 12.07 -29.33 3.37
CA LEU A 936 11.81 -30.41 4.33
C LEU A 936 10.29 -30.63 4.56
N HIS A 937 9.58 -31.02 3.50
CA HIS A 937 8.21 -31.52 3.61
C HIS A 937 8.14 -32.72 4.56
N VAL A 938 7.29 -32.65 5.58
CA VAL A 938 6.88 -33.83 6.37
C VAL A 938 5.99 -34.71 5.47
N SER A 939 6.64 -35.59 4.71
CA SER A 939 5.99 -36.45 3.72
C SER A 939 5.01 -37.41 4.40
N LYS A 940 3.78 -37.52 3.86
CA LYS A 940 2.82 -38.58 4.28
C LYS A 940 3.48 -39.96 4.16
N PRO A 941 3.14 -40.94 5.03
CA PRO A 941 3.71 -42.29 4.96
C PRO A 941 3.53 -42.90 3.57
N ALA A 942 4.63 -43.28 2.94
CA ALA A 942 4.64 -43.69 1.54
C ALA A 942 4.03 -45.09 1.36
N ASN A 943 2.79 -45.16 0.88
CA ASN A 943 2.19 -46.44 0.47
C ASN A 943 1.14 -46.31 -0.65
N GLU A 944 1.50 -45.66 -1.76
CA GLU A 944 0.74 -45.76 -3.02
C GLU A 944 1.71 -45.64 -4.21
N LYS A 945 2.07 -46.78 -4.81
CA LYS A 945 2.80 -46.87 -6.08
C LYS A 945 1.81 -47.31 -7.15
N GLU A 946 1.41 -46.38 -8.04
CA GLU A 946 0.95 -46.59 -9.43
C GLU A 946 0.07 -45.40 -9.88
N ALA A 947 0.62 -44.41 -10.64
CA ALA A 947 -0.14 -43.48 -11.51
C ALA A 947 0.72 -42.41 -12.26
N GLU A 948 1.96 -42.67 -12.67
CA GLU A 948 2.70 -41.71 -13.54
C GLU A 948 2.16 -41.73 -15.00
N SER A 949 0.97 -41.14 -15.27
CA SER A 949 0.50 -40.82 -16.64
C SER A 949 -0.85 -40.06 -16.71
N ALA A 950 -1.00 -38.93 -15.99
CA ALA A 950 -2.14 -38.03 -16.20
C ALA A 950 -1.74 -36.54 -16.20
N LYS A 951 -1.94 -35.86 -17.34
CA LYS A 951 -1.96 -34.38 -17.40
C LYS A 951 -3.38 -33.92 -17.06
N HIS A 952 -3.60 -33.20 -15.95
CA HIS A 952 -4.80 -32.36 -15.79
C HIS A 952 -4.54 -31.17 -14.85
N SER A 953 -5.31 -30.11 -15.07
CA SER A 953 -5.28 -28.85 -14.33
C SER A 953 -5.98 -28.95 -12.96
N PRO A 954 -5.56 -28.16 -11.96
CA PRO A 954 -6.28 -28.04 -10.69
C PRO A 954 -7.53 -27.16 -10.86
N GLU A 955 -8.67 -27.79 -11.19
CA GLU A 955 -9.97 -27.11 -11.16
C GLU A 955 -10.55 -27.01 -9.74
N LYS A 956 -11.15 -25.85 -9.44
CA LYS A 956 -12.38 -25.69 -8.62
C LYS A 956 -12.35 -26.25 -7.18
N GLY A 957 -11.63 -25.58 -6.28
CA GLY A 957 -11.87 -25.62 -4.82
C GLY A 957 -12.63 -24.36 -4.35
N LYS A 958 -13.86 -24.51 -3.83
CA LYS A 958 -14.78 -23.39 -3.58
C LYS A 958 -14.39 -22.53 -2.37
N GLY A 959 -13.89 -21.33 -2.63
CA GLY A 959 -13.80 -20.25 -1.65
C GLY A 959 -15.16 -19.62 -1.32
N LYS A 960 -16.07 -20.38 -0.69
CA LYS A 960 -17.03 -19.76 0.23
C LYS A 960 -16.33 -19.63 1.58
N ILE A 961 -16.59 -18.55 2.29
CA ILE A 961 -16.54 -18.61 3.77
C ILE A 961 -17.72 -19.51 4.15
N ASP A 962 -17.45 -20.80 4.26
CA ASP A 962 -18.43 -21.73 4.81
C ASP A 962 -18.55 -21.44 6.30
N ILE A 963 -19.55 -20.63 6.65
CA ILE A 963 -19.87 -20.26 8.02
C ILE A 963 -20.07 -21.51 8.88
N GLN A 964 -20.51 -22.64 8.30
CA GLN A 964 -20.67 -23.90 9.02
C GLN A 964 -19.33 -24.62 9.24
N ALA A 965 -18.38 -24.54 8.30
CA ALA A 965 -17.01 -24.98 8.53
C ALA A 965 -16.27 -24.07 9.53
N TYR A 966 -16.43 -22.74 9.43
CA TYR A 966 -15.84 -21.79 10.38
C TYR A 966 -16.43 -21.96 11.79
N LEU A 967 -17.75 -22.17 11.92
CA LEU A 967 -18.38 -22.55 13.18
C LEU A 967 -17.95 -23.94 13.66
N SER A 968 -17.64 -24.88 12.77
CA SER A 968 -17.10 -26.20 13.17
C SER A 968 -15.67 -26.06 13.67
N GLN A 969 -14.81 -25.26 13.02
CA GLN A 969 -13.47 -24.95 13.49
C GLN A 969 -13.48 -24.14 14.80
N TRP A 970 -14.42 -23.21 14.97
CA TRP A 970 -14.67 -22.54 16.25
C TRP A 970 -15.18 -23.52 17.31
N GLN A 971 -16.06 -24.47 16.97
CA GLN A 971 -16.47 -25.52 17.90
C GLN A 971 -15.28 -26.43 18.26
N ASP A 972 -14.44 -26.79 17.30
CA ASP A 972 -13.27 -27.64 17.53
C ASP A 972 -12.17 -26.91 18.31
N GLU A 973 -12.00 -25.58 18.19
CA GLU A 973 -11.20 -24.79 19.13
C GLU A 973 -11.85 -24.70 20.52
N LEU A 974 -13.15 -24.44 20.62
CA LEU A 974 -13.89 -24.47 21.90
C LEU A 974 -13.94 -25.87 22.54
N PHE A 975 -13.70 -26.92 21.76
CA PHE A 975 -13.60 -28.32 22.20
C PHE A 975 -12.18 -28.90 22.11
N LYS A 976 -11.14 -28.08 21.85
CA LYS A 976 -9.73 -28.45 22.06
C LYS A 976 -9.52 -28.64 23.55
N LYS A 977 -9.87 -29.83 24.05
CA LYS A 977 -9.58 -30.27 25.41
C LYS A 977 -8.12 -30.01 25.70
N GLU A 978 -7.84 -29.44 26.86
CA GLU A 978 -6.49 -29.38 27.41
C GLU A 978 -5.88 -30.79 27.31
N GLU A 979 -4.86 -30.96 26.46
CA GLU A 979 -4.15 -32.23 26.32
C GLU A 979 -3.75 -32.74 27.70
N ASN A 980 -4.23 -33.93 28.06
CA ASN A 980 -3.87 -34.51 29.33
C ASN A 980 -2.36 -34.75 29.32
N ILE A 981 -1.70 -34.53 30.46
CA ILE A 981 -0.26 -34.78 30.62
C ILE A 981 0.14 -36.20 30.16
N LYS A 982 -0.78 -37.16 30.32
CA LYS A 982 -0.63 -38.57 29.92
C LYS A 982 -0.65 -38.83 28.40
N ASP A 983 -1.17 -37.89 27.62
CA ASP A 983 -1.30 -38.02 26.16
C ASP A 983 -0.01 -37.58 25.44
N LEU A 984 0.96 -37.01 26.18
CA LEU A 984 2.24 -36.57 25.64
C LEU A 984 3.16 -37.77 25.27
N PRO A 985 3.79 -37.76 24.09
CA PRO A 985 4.77 -38.78 23.69
C PRO A 985 5.97 -38.84 24.64
N ARG A 986 6.57 -40.03 24.80
CA ARG A 986 7.78 -40.23 25.62
C ARG A 986 9.02 -39.70 24.90
N MET A 987 9.85 -38.95 25.62
CA MET A 987 11.10 -38.42 25.11
C MET A 987 12.21 -39.48 25.18
N ASN A 988 12.86 -39.78 24.05
CA ASN A 988 13.92 -40.79 23.95
C ASN A 988 15.29 -40.29 24.44
N GLN A 989 16.28 -41.18 24.47
CA GLN A 989 17.66 -40.88 24.91
C GLN A 989 18.32 -39.68 24.19
N SER A 990 18.24 -39.59 22.85
CA SER A 990 18.85 -38.47 22.10
C SER A 990 18.16 -37.15 22.42
N GLN A 991 16.82 -37.16 22.37
CA GLN A 991 15.97 -36.02 22.68
C GLN A 991 16.19 -35.52 24.12
N PHE A 992 16.26 -36.43 25.10
CA PHE A 992 16.51 -36.07 26.50
C PHE A 992 17.90 -35.47 26.73
N ILE A 993 18.93 -35.97 26.02
CA ILE A 993 20.28 -35.36 26.04
C ILE A 993 20.23 -33.93 25.49
N GLN A 994 19.48 -33.68 24.41
CA GLN A 994 19.34 -32.34 23.85
C GLN A 994 18.47 -31.41 24.72
N PHE A 995 17.39 -31.92 25.31
CA PHE A 995 16.58 -31.21 26.31
C PHE A 995 17.42 -30.79 27.51
N SER A 996 18.26 -31.69 28.02
CA SER A 996 19.20 -31.40 29.10
C SER A 996 20.19 -30.28 28.70
N LYS A 997 20.80 -30.38 27.51
CA LYS A 997 21.68 -29.32 26.96
C LYS A 997 20.97 -27.97 26.81
N THR A 998 19.70 -27.98 26.40
CA THR A 998 18.89 -26.75 26.32
C THR A 998 18.72 -26.13 27.71
N LEU A 999 18.43 -26.92 28.74
CA LEU A 999 18.36 -26.40 30.12
C LEU A 999 19.70 -25.82 30.58
N TYR A 1000 20.83 -26.51 30.38
CA TYR A 1000 22.15 -25.94 30.64
C TYR A 1000 22.35 -24.59 29.91
N ASN A 1001 22.03 -24.52 28.62
CA ASN A 1001 22.17 -23.31 27.82
C ASN A 1001 21.16 -22.19 28.16
N LEU A 1002 20.13 -22.45 28.98
CA LEU A 1002 19.18 -21.47 29.50
C LEU A 1002 19.62 -20.87 30.84
N PHE A 1003 20.43 -21.58 31.63
CA PHE A 1003 20.91 -21.10 32.94
C PHE A 1003 22.21 -20.29 32.85
N HIS A 1004 22.87 -20.29 31.69
CA HIS A 1004 24.11 -19.56 31.47
C HIS A 1004 23.91 -18.04 31.59
N GLU A 1005 24.81 -17.38 32.29
CA GLU A 1005 24.77 -15.96 32.71
C GLU A 1005 23.71 -15.61 33.79
N ASP A 1006 22.96 -16.57 34.34
CA ASP A 1006 22.09 -16.31 35.50
C ASP A 1006 22.92 -16.23 36.81
N PRO A 1007 22.63 -15.30 37.74
CA PRO A 1007 23.32 -15.23 39.03
C PRO A 1007 23.30 -16.51 39.89
N GLU A 1008 22.37 -17.44 39.65
CA GLU A 1008 22.29 -18.74 40.34
C GLU A 1008 22.86 -19.92 39.51
N GLU A 1009 23.56 -19.67 38.39
CA GLU A 1009 24.06 -20.65 37.39
C GLU A 1009 24.67 -21.94 38.00
N GLU A 1010 25.63 -21.84 38.93
CA GLU A 1010 26.25 -23.02 39.57
C GLU A 1010 25.22 -23.92 40.29
N SER A 1011 24.22 -23.31 40.95
CA SER A 1011 23.19 -24.04 41.70
C SER A 1011 22.15 -24.68 40.77
N LEU A 1012 21.85 -24.03 39.64
CA LEU A 1012 20.98 -24.55 38.60
C LEU A 1012 21.63 -25.74 37.88
N TYR A 1013 22.95 -25.66 37.60
CA TYR A 1013 23.76 -26.78 37.11
C TYR A 1013 23.84 -27.94 38.10
N GLN A 1014 23.98 -27.68 39.40
CA GLN A 1014 23.94 -28.73 40.41
C GLN A 1014 22.56 -29.40 40.46
N ALA A 1015 21.47 -28.62 40.47
CA ALA A 1015 20.10 -29.13 40.53
C ALA A 1015 19.74 -29.99 39.30
N ILE A 1016 20.05 -29.53 38.08
CA ILE A 1016 19.76 -30.32 36.87
C ILE A 1016 20.64 -31.59 36.79
N ALA A 1017 21.85 -31.58 37.34
CA ALA A 1017 22.68 -32.77 37.47
C ALA A 1017 22.09 -33.80 38.48
N VAL A 1018 21.53 -33.34 39.60
CA VAL A 1018 20.81 -34.20 40.56
C VAL A 1018 19.58 -34.83 39.91
N VAL A 1019 18.74 -34.03 39.22
CA VAL A 1019 17.56 -34.52 38.48
C VAL A 1019 17.92 -35.51 37.40
N THR A 1020 18.97 -35.22 36.61
CA THR A 1020 19.46 -36.13 35.57
C THR A 1020 19.94 -37.46 36.16
N SER A 1021 20.66 -37.41 37.29
CA SER A 1021 21.09 -38.63 38.00
C SER A 1021 19.91 -39.42 38.59
N LEU A 1022 18.88 -38.73 39.12
CA LEU A 1022 17.67 -39.35 39.64
C LEU A 1022 16.89 -40.08 38.53
N LEU A 1023 16.66 -39.42 37.40
CA LEU A 1023 15.95 -39.98 36.24
C LEU A 1023 16.66 -41.22 35.69
N LEU A 1024 17.99 -41.15 35.49
CA LEU A 1024 18.79 -42.29 35.04
C LEU A 1024 18.78 -43.45 36.06
N ARG A 1025 18.79 -43.17 37.37
CA ARG A 1025 18.64 -44.20 38.41
C ARG A 1025 17.25 -44.84 38.44
N MET A 1026 16.19 -44.06 38.23
CA MET A 1026 14.81 -44.59 38.12
C MET A 1026 14.69 -45.53 36.92
N GLU A 1027 15.34 -45.19 35.81
CA GLU A 1027 15.43 -46.03 34.60
C GLU A 1027 16.21 -47.33 34.87
N GLU A 1028 17.40 -47.24 35.48
CA GLU A 1028 18.18 -48.42 35.88
C GLU A 1028 17.41 -49.37 36.81
N VAL A 1029 16.67 -48.83 37.78
CA VAL A 1029 15.81 -49.61 38.69
C VAL A 1029 14.65 -50.22 37.90
N GLY A 1030 14.07 -49.49 36.95
CA GLY A 1030 13.10 -50.02 35.99
C GLY A 1030 13.64 -51.24 35.23
N ARG A 1031 14.83 -51.15 34.63
CA ARG A 1031 15.47 -52.28 33.94
C ARG A 1031 15.75 -53.47 34.87
N LYS A 1032 16.21 -53.22 36.10
CA LYS A 1032 16.45 -54.26 37.13
C LYS A 1032 15.16 -54.94 37.63
N LEU A 1033 14.02 -54.26 37.55
CA LEU A 1033 12.70 -54.84 37.86
C LEU A 1033 12.09 -55.63 36.69
N HIS A 1034 12.47 -55.33 35.44
CA HIS A 1034 11.98 -56.04 34.25
C HIS A 1034 12.89 -57.18 33.77
N SER A 1035 14.13 -57.27 34.26
CA SER A 1035 15.01 -58.42 34.02
C SER A 1035 14.49 -59.67 34.77
N PRO A 1036 14.16 -60.79 34.08
CA PRO A 1036 13.55 -61.96 34.70
C PRO A 1036 14.50 -62.65 35.67
N THR A 1037 14.03 -62.90 36.90
CA THR A 1037 14.80 -63.57 37.96
C THR A 1037 15.08 -65.05 37.64
N SER A 1038 16.31 -65.39 37.26
CA SER A 1038 16.78 -66.77 37.11
C SER A 1038 17.50 -67.26 38.38
N SER A 1039 16.75 -67.91 39.27
CA SER A 1039 17.28 -68.40 40.56
C SER A 1039 17.91 -69.81 40.49
N ALA A 1040 19.23 -69.86 40.70
CA ALA A 1040 19.97 -70.91 41.41
C ALA A 1040 19.97 -72.40 40.94
N LYS A 1041 21.20 -72.95 40.83
CA LYS A 1041 21.63 -74.38 40.88
C LYS A 1041 21.42 -75.28 39.63
N GLY A 1042 22.51 -75.92 39.18
CA GLY A 1042 22.53 -77.06 38.23
C GLY A 1042 23.96 -77.38 37.74
N PHE A 1043 24.36 -78.66 37.65
CA PHE A 1043 25.77 -79.09 37.44
C PHE A 1043 25.99 -79.89 36.13
N SER A 1044 27.12 -79.63 35.42
CA SER A 1044 27.84 -80.50 34.44
C SER A 1044 27.18 -80.89 33.09
N GLY A 1045 27.97 -81.25 32.03
CA GLY A 1045 27.35 -81.74 30.78
C GLY A 1045 28.14 -82.24 29.53
N THR A 1046 29.37 -81.78 29.19
CA THR A 1046 30.36 -82.52 28.34
C THR A 1046 30.08 -82.89 26.82
N VAL A 1047 30.70 -82.13 25.87
CA VAL A 1047 31.52 -82.58 24.67
C VAL A 1047 30.93 -83.01 23.27
N CYS A 1048 31.20 -82.13 22.27
CA CYS A 1048 31.79 -82.24 20.88
C CYS A 1048 31.40 -83.22 19.73
N GLY A 1049 31.42 -82.68 18.49
CA GLY A 1049 32.06 -83.25 17.26
C GLY A 1049 31.23 -83.30 15.94
N SER A 1050 31.75 -83.25 14.69
CA SER A 1050 32.76 -82.36 14.00
C SER A 1050 33.04 -82.78 12.52
N GLY A 1051 33.19 -81.84 11.55
CA GLY A 1051 34.08 -81.99 10.36
C GLY A 1051 33.60 -81.63 8.93
N GLY A 1052 34.51 -81.10 8.07
CA GLY A 1052 34.49 -81.21 6.57
C GLY A 1052 34.39 -79.91 5.71
N PRO A 1053 35.49 -79.40 5.07
CA PRO A 1053 35.46 -78.18 4.22
C PRO A 1053 36.23 -78.20 2.85
N SER A 1054 35.98 -77.18 2.01
CA SER A 1054 36.66 -76.75 0.75
C SER A 1054 36.03 -75.42 0.23
N GLU A 1055 36.35 -74.68 -0.85
CA GLU A 1055 37.52 -74.27 -1.71
C GLU A 1055 36.97 -73.21 -2.73
N GLU A 1056 37.66 -72.24 -3.38
CA GLU A 1056 38.97 -71.54 -3.27
C GLU A 1056 38.96 -70.23 -4.16
N LYS A 1057 40.10 -69.49 -4.25
CA LYS A 1057 40.54 -68.50 -5.28
C LYS A 1057 39.81 -67.15 -5.58
N THR A 1058 40.35 -66.08 -4.96
CA THR A 1058 40.88 -64.81 -5.55
C THR A 1058 40.14 -64.03 -6.65
N GLY A 1059 40.02 -62.69 -6.61
CA GLY A 1059 40.38 -61.71 -5.57
C GLY A 1059 40.70 -60.29 -6.09
N SER A 1060 40.48 -59.25 -5.25
CA SER A 1060 40.99 -57.86 -5.42
C SER A 1060 40.96 -57.11 -4.07
N HIS A 1061 41.45 -55.85 -4.01
CA HIS A 1061 41.87 -55.17 -2.77
C HIS A 1061 40.74 -54.73 -1.81
N LEU A 1062 41.09 -54.63 -0.52
CA LEU A 1062 40.22 -54.19 0.58
C LEU A 1062 40.34 -52.67 0.85
N GLU A 1063 39.22 -52.06 1.22
CA GLU A 1063 39.08 -51.45 2.55
C GLU A 1063 37.89 -52.12 3.27
N LYS A 1064 37.75 -51.93 4.60
CA LYS A 1064 36.99 -52.85 5.47
C LYS A 1064 35.74 -52.24 6.11
N ASP A 1065 34.60 -52.90 5.92
CA ASP A 1065 33.49 -52.88 6.87
C ASP A 1065 33.84 -53.66 8.16
N PRO A 1066 33.48 -53.15 9.35
CA PRO A 1066 33.51 -53.91 10.59
C PRO A 1066 32.12 -54.06 11.24
N CYS A 1067 31.50 -55.22 11.00
CA CYS A 1067 30.50 -55.89 11.83
C CYS A 1067 29.17 -55.18 12.20
N SER A 1068 28.08 -55.94 12.03
CA SER A 1068 26.77 -55.75 12.63
C SER A 1068 26.80 -55.25 14.09
N PHE A 1069 26.26 -54.06 14.34
CA PHE A 1069 26.01 -53.56 15.69
C PHE A 1069 24.93 -54.40 16.39
N ARG A 1070 25.09 -54.61 17.70
CA ARG A 1070 23.96 -54.88 18.59
C ARG A 1070 23.27 -53.55 18.84
N GLU A 1071 21.96 -53.49 18.65
CA GLU A 1071 21.17 -52.35 19.11
C GLU A 1071 21.16 -52.35 20.65
N GLU A 1072 21.71 -51.32 21.27
CA GLU A 1072 21.52 -51.10 22.70
C GLU A 1072 20.09 -50.61 22.96
N PRO A 1073 19.39 -51.11 23.99
CA PRO A 1073 18.02 -50.70 24.27
C PRO A 1073 17.98 -49.25 24.73
N GLN A 1074 17.59 -48.35 23.84
CA GLN A 1074 17.38 -46.93 24.15
C GLN A 1074 16.25 -46.77 25.18
N TRP A 1075 16.50 -45.95 26.19
CA TRP A 1075 15.51 -45.60 27.20
C TRP A 1075 14.70 -44.37 26.79
N SER A 1076 13.57 -44.16 27.49
CA SER A 1076 12.71 -42.97 27.30
C SER A 1076 12.03 -42.56 28.60
N PHE A 1077 11.72 -41.27 28.73
CA PHE A 1077 11.02 -40.68 29.87
C PHE A 1077 9.68 -40.06 29.45
N ALA A 1078 8.63 -40.26 30.25
CA ALA A 1078 7.38 -39.51 30.09
C ALA A 1078 7.44 -38.15 30.80
N PHE A 1079 6.54 -37.23 30.43
CA PHE A 1079 6.52 -35.86 30.97
C PHE A 1079 6.37 -35.86 32.50
N GLU A 1080 5.52 -36.72 33.06
CA GLU A 1080 5.32 -36.85 34.52
C GLU A 1080 6.62 -37.17 35.25
N GLN A 1081 7.48 -38.00 34.67
CA GLN A 1081 8.74 -38.42 35.29
C GLN A 1081 9.70 -37.23 35.40
N ILE A 1082 9.78 -36.43 34.33
CA ILE A 1082 10.63 -35.24 34.25
C ILE A 1082 10.07 -34.11 35.13
N LEU A 1083 8.78 -33.81 35.01
CA LEU A 1083 8.06 -32.83 35.83
C LEU A 1083 8.20 -33.13 37.32
N ALA A 1084 7.89 -34.35 37.75
CA ALA A 1084 7.98 -34.74 39.16
C ALA A 1084 9.43 -34.74 39.68
N SER A 1085 10.43 -34.98 38.82
CA SER A 1085 11.83 -34.90 39.22
C SER A 1085 12.30 -33.46 39.37
N LEU A 1086 11.99 -32.57 38.42
CA LEU A 1086 12.38 -31.16 38.45
C LEU A 1086 11.65 -30.37 39.56
N LEU A 1087 10.39 -30.71 39.86
CA LEU A 1087 9.63 -30.11 40.97
C LEU A 1087 10.25 -30.37 42.36
N ASN A 1088 11.12 -31.38 42.50
CA ASN A 1088 11.84 -31.64 43.76
C ASN A 1088 13.05 -30.72 43.96
N GLU A 1089 13.46 -29.92 42.96
CA GLU A 1089 14.61 -29.01 43.04
C GLU A 1089 14.16 -27.53 43.07
N PRO A 1090 14.13 -26.88 44.26
CA PRO A 1090 13.58 -25.53 44.39
C PRO A 1090 14.31 -24.45 43.57
N ALA A 1091 15.57 -24.65 43.21
CA ALA A 1091 16.32 -23.72 42.37
C ALA A 1091 15.74 -23.66 40.94
N LEU A 1092 15.42 -24.82 40.36
CA LEU A 1092 14.84 -24.92 39.01
C LEU A 1092 13.42 -24.36 38.99
N VAL A 1093 12.64 -24.60 40.05
CA VAL A 1093 11.30 -24.02 40.20
C VAL A 1093 11.38 -22.50 40.26
N ARG A 1094 12.23 -21.93 41.11
CA ARG A 1094 12.45 -20.48 41.21
C ARG A 1094 12.91 -19.84 39.91
N PHE A 1095 13.78 -20.49 39.13
CA PHE A 1095 14.25 -19.97 37.86
C PHE A 1095 13.10 -19.76 36.86
N PHE A 1096 12.21 -20.74 36.69
CA PHE A 1096 11.08 -20.63 35.75
C PHE A 1096 9.91 -19.78 36.28
N GLU A 1097 9.76 -19.66 37.60
CA GLU A 1097 8.75 -18.81 38.26
C GLU A 1097 9.23 -17.36 38.49
N LYS A 1098 10.49 -17.05 38.18
CA LYS A 1098 11.10 -15.71 38.24
C LYS A 1098 10.30 -14.74 37.35
N PRO A 1099 9.72 -13.65 37.90
CA PRO A 1099 9.01 -12.67 37.09
C PRO A 1099 9.99 -11.92 36.18
N ILE A 1100 9.59 -11.68 34.93
CA ILE A 1100 10.40 -11.00 33.91
C ILE A 1100 9.62 -9.77 33.43
N ASP A 1101 10.30 -8.62 33.34
CA ASP A 1101 9.70 -7.37 32.86
C ASP A 1101 9.43 -7.42 31.35
N VAL A 1102 8.19 -7.77 31.00
CA VAL A 1102 7.66 -7.78 29.63
C VAL A 1102 7.82 -6.40 28.98
N LYS A 1103 7.47 -5.34 29.72
CA LYS A 1103 7.41 -3.98 29.18
C LYS A 1103 8.79 -3.46 28.79
N ALA A 1104 9.80 -3.63 29.66
CA ALA A 1104 11.18 -3.26 29.34
C ALA A 1104 11.72 -4.03 28.11
N LYS A 1105 11.22 -5.26 27.86
CA LYS A 1105 11.53 -6.02 26.63
C LYS A 1105 10.85 -5.43 25.40
N LEU A 1106 9.55 -5.09 25.48
CA LEU A 1106 8.79 -4.47 24.39
C LEU A 1106 9.37 -3.11 23.99
N GLU A 1107 9.68 -2.24 24.96
CA GLU A 1107 10.32 -0.94 24.73
C GLU A 1107 11.69 -1.09 24.01
N ASN A 1108 12.51 -2.05 24.45
CA ASN A 1108 13.79 -2.35 23.80
C ASN A 1108 13.61 -2.93 22.39
N ALA A 1109 12.69 -3.88 22.20
CA ALA A 1109 12.40 -4.46 20.89
C ALA A 1109 11.98 -3.38 19.88
N ARG A 1110 11.06 -2.47 20.25
CA ARG A 1110 10.61 -1.34 19.41
C ARG A 1110 11.76 -0.41 18.94
N ILE A 1111 12.82 -0.26 19.75
CA ILE A 1111 14.03 0.52 19.41
C ILE A 1111 15.03 -0.31 18.59
N SER A 1112 15.17 -1.59 18.90
CA SER A 1112 16.21 -2.48 18.36
C SER A 1112 15.84 -3.10 17.01
N GLN A 1113 14.55 -3.34 16.75
CA GLN A 1113 14.03 -4.04 15.56
C GLN A 1113 14.55 -3.47 14.22
N LEU A 1114 14.52 -2.14 14.07
CA LEU A 1114 15.05 -1.45 12.88
C LEU A 1114 16.58 -1.58 12.78
N ARG A 1115 17.28 -1.53 13.93
CA ARG A 1115 18.75 -1.61 14.01
C ARG A 1115 19.29 -3.01 13.76
N SER A 1116 18.53 -4.07 14.07
CA SER A 1116 18.89 -5.44 13.71
C SER A 1116 18.98 -5.64 12.19
N ARG A 1117 18.13 -4.95 11.41
CA ARG A 1117 18.17 -4.99 9.94
C ARG A 1117 19.33 -4.18 9.33
N THR A 1118 20.01 -3.32 10.09
CA THR A 1118 21.25 -2.63 9.66
C THR A 1118 22.51 -3.52 9.83
N LYS A 1119 22.36 -4.75 10.35
CA LYS A 1119 23.45 -5.74 10.46
C LYS A 1119 23.28 -6.92 9.47
N MET A 1120 22.43 -6.76 8.45
CA MET A 1120 22.06 -7.73 7.40
C MET A 1120 21.95 -7.04 6.01
#